data_AF-A0A6A2XPR0-F1
#
_entry.id   AF-A0A6A2XPR0-F1
#
_cell.length_a   1.000
_cell.length_b   1.000
_cell.length_c   1.000
_cell.angle_alpha   90.00
_cell.angle_beta   90.00
_cell.angle_gamma   90.00
#
_symmetry.space_group_name_H-M   'P 1'
#
loop_
_entity.id
_entity.type
_entity.pdbx_description
1 polymer ?
#
loop_
_entity_poly.entity_id
_entity_poly.type
_entity_poly.pdbx_seq_one_letter_code
_entity_poly.pdbx_strand_id
1 'polypeptide(L)'
;MELGSALQFLDNKSILVTGAAGFLAKIFVEKILRVQPNAKKLYLLLRAADHKSAVHRLHNEIIGKDLFRVLKEKCGKNFGSFISEKITLVPGDISHEDLGIKDSTLVQEIFNEVDVVVNLAATTNFDERYDVSLVLNTFGAKFVADFAKKCIKLKVLVHVSTGERTGLMLENPYSMGETLNGVSGLDINVEKKIIEQKLNELRVQGASDKEITRAMKDLGIQRARLYGWPNTYVFTKAMGEMLVGEVKGTLPIVIIRPTIITSTFKEPFRGWAEGVRTIDSLAIGYAKGKLTFFLGDLDSVVDLIPADMVVNAMIVAMIAHASNQPSETIYQVGSSMRNPVKYGDLQELGFRYFSKKPWINKDGKPVIVGKIRVMDSMASFHRYMALRYLLPLKGLELANTAFCHFFQGLYGDLSRKVNFVTRMVDIYRPYLFFDAIFDDINTEKLRMAARSSLEENDMFYFDPKCIDWNDLYVRERTGPTHENPYSMGDGINAGGKVQVAYAYTHHATDHHHQHFQTTIRDLQWGTLNGVSGLDVNVNKKIIEQILNELRVERASDEGITGTVKDLGIQSLGDRLHEYHHKDQDSSSVYFHIQESLGDRLHEYHHKDQDSSSVYFHIQERIPTRDRLQRMESLLKKRWFSHKAWAQLIHPELSQKKYSVKAWARLIHPELSQKKSSVKAGARRLSV
;
A
#
# COMPACT_ATOMS: atom_id res chain seq x y z
N MET A 1 11.23 4.74 38.67
CA MET A 1 11.45 3.47 37.94
C MET A 1 12.94 3.39 37.69
N GLU A 2 13.60 2.39 38.25
CA GLU A 2 15.03 2.12 37.99
C GLU A 2 15.10 0.96 36.99
N LEU A 3 15.79 1.15 35.87
CA LEU A 3 15.78 0.19 34.75
C LEU A 3 17.00 -0.75 34.75
N GLY A 4 18.12 -0.37 35.38
CA GLY A 4 19.35 -1.17 35.37
C GLY A 4 19.96 -1.28 33.98
N SER A 5 20.53 -2.44 33.64
CA SER A 5 21.09 -2.72 32.30
C SER A 5 20.10 -3.48 31.42
N ALA A 6 19.86 -2.97 30.21
CA ALA A 6 19.07 -3.66 29.20
C ALA A 6 19.77 -4.91 28.69
N LEU A 7 21.09 -4.86 28.56
CA LEU A 7 21.88 -6.01 28.16
C LEU A 7 21.81 -7.11 29.22
N GLN A 8 21.95 -6.77 30.49
CA GLN A 8 21.83 -7.72 31.60
C GLN A 8 20.41 -8.32 31.67
N PHE A 9 19.38 -7.52 31.45
CA PHE A 9 18.01 -8.04 31.40
C PHE A 9 17.83 -9.09 30.30
N LEU A 10 18.34 -8.81 29.10
CA LEU A 10 18.24 -9.69 27.92
C LEU A 10 19.19 -10.90 27.97
N ASP A 11 20.17 -10.89 28.87
CA ASP A 11 21.12 -11.98 29.04
C ASP A 11 20.42 -13.28 29.44
N ASN A 12 20.77 -14.37 28.77
CA ASN A 12 20.18 -15.69 28.96
C ASN A 12 18.63 -15.71 28.91
N LYS A 13 18.00 -14.76 28.22
CA LYS A 13 16.54 -14.72 28.02
C LYS A 13 16.09 -15.46 26.78
N SER A 14 14.93 -16.10 26.90
CA SER A 14 14.21 -16.66 25.77
C SER A 14 13.03 -15.77 25.36
N ILE A 15 12.93 -15.44 24.08
CA ILE A 15 11.92 -14.50 23.57
C ILE A 15 11.11 -15.17 22.46
N LEU A 16 9.78 -15.20 22.60
CA LEU A 16 8.87 -15.58 21.51
C LEU A 16 8.48 -14.33 20.73
N VAL A 17 8.74 -14.32 19.42
CA VAL A 17 8.38 -13.23 18.52
C VAL A 17 7.33 -13.69 17.52
N THR A 18 6.15 -13.09 17.55
CA THR A 18 5.13 -13.31 16.51
C THR A 18 5.31 -12.30 15.38
N GLY A 19 4.95 -12.69 14.16
CA GLY A 19 5.06 -11.78 13.01
C GLY A 19 6.51 -11.48 12.64
N ALA A 20 7.43 -12.42 12.89
CA ALA A 20 8.88 -12.24 12.71
C ALA A 20 9.30 -11.83 11.27
N ALA A 21 8.49 -12.16 10.27
CA ALA A 21 8.68 -11.72 8.88
C ALA A 21 8.17 -10.30 8.59
N GLY A 22 7.62 -9.59 9.58
CA GLY A 22 7.18 -8.20 9.46
C GLY A 22 8.33 -7.21 9.64
N PHE A 23 8.19 -6.02 9.06
CA PHE A 23 9.21 -4.96 9.06
C PHE A 23 9.75 -4.61 10.45
N LEU A 24 8.88 -4.25 11.40
CA LEU A 24 9.30 -3.87 12.75
C LEU A 24 9.91 -5.06 13.52
N ALA A 25 9.36 -6.26 13.32
CA ALA A 25 9.84 -7.48 13.97
C ALA A 25 11.26 -7.85 13.53
N LYS A 26 11.61 -7.66 12.26
CA LYS A 26 12.98 -7.90 11.76
C LYS A 26 13.98 -6.98 12.43
N ILE A 27 13.66 -5.70 12.60
CA ILE A 27 14.53 -4.73 13.28
C ILE A 27 14.69 -5.12 14.74
N PHE A 28 13.61 -5.53 15.40
CA PHE A 28 13.66 -6.05 16.77
C PHE A 28 14.58 -7.28 16.87
N VAL A 29 14.38 -8.28 16.02
CA VAL A 29 15.21 -9.51 16.01
C VAL A 29 16.68 -9.19 15.72
N GLU A 30 16.97 -8.35 14.72
CA GLU A 30 18.33 -7.92 14.40
C GLU A 30 18.97 -7.19 15.59
N LYS A 31 18.25 -6.25 16.20
CA LYS A 31 18.74 -5.47 17.34
C LYS A 31 19.13 -6.38 18.49
N ILE A 32 18.25 -7.30 18.92
CA ILE A 32 18.53 -8.23 20.03
C ILE A 32 19.77 -9.08 19.73
N LEU A 33 19.81 -9.72 18.56
CA LEU A 33 20.92 -10.58 18.18
C LEU A 33 22.26 -9.83 18.06
N ARG A 34 22.23 -8.57 17.62
CA ARG A 34 23.43 -7.73 17.47
C ARG A 34 23.96 -7.22 18.80
N VAL A 35 23.07 -6.77 19.70
CA VAL A 35 23.49 -6.09 20.94
C VAL A 35 23.68 -7.04 22.11
N GLN A 36 22.92 -8.15 22.17
CA GLN A 36 23.04 -9.14 23.24
C GLN A 36 23.20 -10.57 22.67
N PRO A 37 24.42 -10.97 22.28
CA PRO A 37 24.68 -12.31 21.74
C PRO A 37 24.52 -13.43 22.78
N ASN A 38 24.44 -13.11 24.07
CA ASN A 38 24.19 -14.09 25.13
C ASN A 38 22.69 -14.31 25.41
N ALA A 39 21.79 -13.65 24.66
CA ALA A 39 20.38 -14.01 24.68
C ALA A 39 20.27 -15.52 24.39
N LYS A 40 19.46 -16.23 25.18
CA LYS A 40 19.43 -17.69 25.16
C LYS A 40 18.87 -18.20 23.84
N LYS A 41 17.66 -17.76 23.49
CA LYS A 41 16.97 -18.22 22.29
C LYS A 41 15.86 -17.26 21.85
N LEU A 42 15.71 -17.07 20.55
CA LEU A 42 14.56 -16.41 19.94
C LEU A 42 13.71 -17.46 19.24
N TYR A 43 12.48 -17.65 19.72
CA TYR A 43 11.47 -18.45 19.06
C TYR A 43 10.73 -17.56 18.05
N LEU A 44 10.85 -17.86 16.76
CA LEU A 44 10.22 -17.06 15.70
C LEU A 44 9.01 -17.80 15.15
N LEU A 45 7.81 -17.29 15.47
CA LEU A 45 6.56 -17.81 14.91
C LEU A 45 6.41 -17.37 13.46
N LEU A 46 6.40 -18.34 12.56
CA LEU A 46 6.24 -18.13 11.11
C LEU A 46 5.11 -18.99 10.56
N ARG A 47 4.20 -18.35 9.82
CA ARG A 47 3.17 -19.03 9.04
C ARG A 47 3.82 -19.88 7.94
N ALA A 48 3.88 -21.19 8.14
CA ALA A 48 4.50 -22.11 7.21
C ALA A 48 3.79 -23.45 7.29
N ALA A 49 3.72 -24.17 6.16
CA ALA A 49 3.10 -25.50 6.12
C ALA A 49 3.88 -26.52 6.96
N ASP A 50 5.21 -26.38 6.97
CA ASP A 50 6.15 -27.26 7.64
C ASP A 50 7.45 -26.51 8.03
N HIS A 51 8.35 -27.22 8.71
CA HIS A 51 9.64 -26.67 9.14
C HIS A 51 10.52 -26.25 7.94
N LYS A 52 10.52 -27.01 6.83
CA LYS A 52 11.32 -26.70 5.64
C LYS A 52 10.90 -25.37 5.03
N SER A 53 9.60 -25.14 4.93
CA SER A 53 9.00 -23.88 4.47
C SER A 53 9.34 -22.74 5.43
N ALA A 54 9.32 -22.98 6.74
CA ALA A 54 9.73 -21.98 7.73
C ALA A 54 11.20 -21.59 7.58
N VAL A 55 12.10 -22.56 7.35
CA VAL A 55 13.53 -22.32 7.08
C VAL A 55 13.70 -21.47 5.82
N HIS A 56 13.01 -21.81 4.74
CA HIS A 56 13.03 -21.02 3.51
C HIS A 56 12.61 -19.55 3.75
N ARG A 57 11.52 -19.34 4.50
CA ARG A 57 11.06 -18.00 4.87
C ARG A 57 12.05 -17.25 5.77
N LEU A 58 12.66 -17.92 6.74
CA LEU A 58 13.72 -17.32 7.57
C LEU A 58 14.85 -16.77 6.68
N HIS A 59 15.37 -17.60 5.77
CA HIS A 59 16.46 -17.21 4.89
C HIS A 59 16.08 -16.06 3.95
N ASN A 60 14.94 -16.14 3.29
CA ASN A 60 14.60 -15.18 2.22
C ASN A 60 13.93 -13.90 2.72
N GLU A 61 13.10 -14.01 3.76
CA GLU A 61 12.30 -12.89 4.23
C GLU A 61 12.96 -12.16 5.39
N ILE A 62 13.80 -12.82 6.20
CA ILE A 62 14.37 -12.25 7.43
C ILE A 62 15.88 -12.05 7.29
N ILE A 63 16.68 -13.11 7.46
CA ILE A 63 18.15 -12.97 7.59
C ILE A 63 18.83 -12.70 6.25
N GLY A 64 18.16 -12.93 5.13
CA GLY A 64 18.64 -12.57 3.79
C GLY A 64 18.58 -11.08 3.50
N LYS A 65 17.81 -10.30 4.27
CA LYS A 65 17.66 -8.86 4.07
C LYS A 65 18.93 -8.10 4.44
N ASP A 66 19.15 -6.98 3.77
CA ASP A 66 20.30 -6.09 4.02
C ASP A 66 20.35 -5.55 5.46
N LEU A 67 19.21 -5.55 6.16
CA LEU A 67 19.12 -5.24 7.59
C LEU A 67 20.17 -6.00 8.41
N PHE A 68 20.33 -7.29 8.12
CA PHE A 68 21.23 -8.18 8.86
C PHE A 68 22.70 -8.04 8.44
N ARG A 69 23.06 -7.10 7.56
CA ARG A 69 24.43 -6.91 7.09
C ARG A 69 25.40 -6.64 8.24
N VAL A 70 25.06 -5.74 9.17
CA VAL A 70 25.93 -5.40 10.30
C VAL A 70 26.15 -6.61 11.21
N LEU A 71 25.09 -7.38 11.48
CA LEU A 71 25.22 -8.63 12.24
C LEU A 71 26.07 -9.68 11.50
N LYS A 72 25.90 -9.83 10.19
CA LYS A 72 26.71 -10.74 9.35
C LYS A 72 28.19 -10.37 9.37
N GLU A 73 28.49 -9.08 9.26
CA GLU A 73 29.87 -8.55 9.35
C GLU A 73 30.47 -8.82 10.72
N LYS A 74 29.70 -8.60 11.80
CA LYS A 74 30.12 -8.86 13.18
C LYS A 74 30.38 -10.36 13.46
N CYS A 75 29.55 -11.26 12.94
CA CYS A 75 29.69 -12.70 13.13
C CYS A 75 30.69 -13.35 12.16
N GLY A 76 30.95 -12.73 11.00
CA GLY A 76 31.79 -13.28 9.95
C GLY A 76 31.34 -14.68 9.51
N LYS A 77 32.29 -15.61 9.40
CA LYS A 77 32.04 -17.01 8.99
C LYS A 77 31.11 -17.77 9.95
N ASN A 78 30.98 -17.31 11.19
CA ASN A 78 30.17 -17.95 12.22
C ASN A 78 28.69 -17.51 12.19
N PHE A 79 28.28 -16.66 11.24
CA PHE A 79 26.89 -16.19 11.16
C PHE A 79 25.88 -17.34 11.07
N GLY A 80 26.15 -18.35 10.25
CA GLY A 80 25.25 -19.50 10.09
C GLY A 80 25.06 -20.27 11.39
N SER A 81 26.15 -20.64 12.07
CA SER A 81 26.10 -21.36 13.35
C SER A 81 25.46 -20.51 14.46
N PHE A 82 25.77 -19.21 14.50
CA PHE A 82 25.17 -18.28 15.46
C PHE A 82 23.64 -18.21 15.28
N ILE A 83 23.15 -18.07 14.04
CA ILE A 83 21.71 -18.06 13.80
C ILE A 83 21.06 -19.39 14.18
N SER A 84 21.66 -20.53 13.82
CA SER A 84 21.14 -21.86 14.17
C SER A 84 21.11 -22.11 15.69
N GLU A 85 22.06 -21.55 16.44
CA GLU A 85 22.09 -21.63 17.90
C GLU A 85 21.01 -20.73 18.53
N LYS A 86 20.89 -19.49 18.05
CA LYS A 86 20.04 -18.47 18.68
C LYS A 86 18.60 -18.47 18.23
N ILE A 87 18.27 -19.02 17.06
CA ILE A 87 16.92 -18.98 16.50
C ILE A 87 16.31 -20.36 16.46
N THR A 88 15.10 -20.50 17.01
CA THR A 88 14.24 -21.66 16.79
C THR A 88 13.00 -21.24 16.03
N LEU A 89 12.75 -21.90 14.91
CA LEU A 89 11.57 -21.64 14.09
C LEU A 89 10.36 -22.36 14.65
N VAL A 90 9.25 -21.63 14.73
CA VAL A 90 7.97 -22.15 15.21
C VAL A 90 6.96 -22.02 14.07
N PRO A 91 6.75 -23.09 13.27
CA PRO A 91 5.68 -23.11 12.28
C PRO A 91 4.32 -23.01 12.99
N GLY A 92 3.59 -21.93 12.74
CA GLY A 92 2.29 -21.68 13.38
C GLY A 92 1.63 -20.39 12.90
N ASP A 93 0.41 -20.14 13.37
CA ASP A 93 -0.40 -18.96 13.02
C ASP A 93 -1.16 -18.45 14.25
N ILE A 94 -1.09 -17.13 14.46
CA ILE A 94 -1.81 -16.48 15.55
C ILE A 94 -3.33 -16.54 15.36
N SER A 95 -3.84 -16.90 14.18
CA SER A 95 -5.28 -17.06 13.94
C SER A 95 -5.91 -18.26 14.66
N HIS A 96 -5.11 -19.09 15.32
CA HIS A 96 -5.55 -20.30 16.00
C HIS A 96 -5.20 -20.28 17.48
N GLU A 97 -5.99 -21.01 18.27
CA GLU A 97 -5.62 -21.35 19.64
C GLU A 97 -4.28 -22.08 19.66
N ASP A 98 -3.53 -21.88 20.74
CA ASP A 98 -2.16 -22.38 20.89
C ASP A 98 -1.23 -22.07 19.71
N LEU A 99 -1.51 -20.95 19.03
CA LEU A 99 -0.76 -20.43 17.89
C LEU A 99 -0.67 -21.42 16.71
N GLY A 100 -1.57 -22.41 16.65
CA GLY A 100 -1.59 -23.43 15.61
C GLY A 100 -0.32 -24.30 15.56
N ILE A 101 0.46 -24.35 16.65
CA ILE A 101 1.71 -25.13 16.72
C ILE A 101 1.34 -26.60 16.85
N LYS A 102 1.73 -27.41 15.86
CA LYS A 102 1.41 -28.85 15.83
C LYS A 102 2.33 -29.70 16.69
N ASP A 103 3.56 -29.26 16.90
CA ASP A 103 4.56 -29.97 17.70
C ASP A 103 4.34 -29.71 19.19
N SER A 104 3.77 -30.70 19.88
CA SER A 104 3.49 -30.62 21.32
C SER A 104 4.75 -30.52 22.17
N THR A 105 5.88 -31.08 21.72
CA THR A 105 7.15 -31.01 22.44
C THR A 105 7.69 -29.59 22.39
N LEU A 106 7.64 -28.96 21.21
CA LEU A 106 8.03 -27.56 21.03
C LEU A 106 7.14 -26.61 21.84
N VAL A 107 5.82 -26.87 21.91
CA VAL A 107 4.90 -26.09 22.76
C VAL A 107 5.31 -26.18 24.23
N GLN A 108 5.59 -27.38 24.73
CA GLN A 108 6.04 -27.55 26.12
C GLN A 108 7.41 -26.92 26.38
N GLU A 109 8.35 -26.98 25.43
CA GLU A 109 9.62 -26.24 25.52
C GLU A 109 9.35 -24.74 25.68
N ILE A 110 8.52 -24.16 24.81
CA ILE A 110 8.18 -22.74 24.84
C ILE A 110 7.54 -22.33 26.17
N PHE A 111 6.57 -23.11 26.68
CA PHE A 111 5.94 -22.84 27.97
C PHE A 111 6.92 -22.85 29.14
N ASN A 112 7.94 -23.71 29.08
CA ASN A 112 8.94 -23.83 30.15
C ASN A 112 10.08 -22.82 30.02
N GLU A 113 10.37 -22.31 28.83
CA GLU A 113 11.60 -21.54 28.57
C GLU A 113 11.38 -20.06 28.32
N VAL A 114 10.23 -19.62 27.78
CA VAL A 114 10.04 -18.23 27.37
C VAL A 114 9.89 -17.27 28.54
N ASP A 115 10.74 -16.24 28.56
CA ASP A 115 10.71 -15.12 29.51
C ASP A 115 9.91 -13.93 28.98
N VAL A 116 9.86 -13.73 27.66
CA VAL A 116 9.21 -12.57 27.03
C VAL A 116 8.45 -13.00 25.78
N VAL A 117 7.21 -12.55 25.63
CA VAL A 117 6.46 -12.67 24.38
C VAL A 117 6.35 -11.29 23.74
N VAL A 118 6.74 -11.16 22.47
CA VAL A 118 6.61 -9.94 21.68
C VAL A 118 5.66 -10.19 20.52
N ASN A 119 4.46 -9.65 20.64
CA ASN A 119 3.39 -9.82 19.67
C ASN A 119 3.37 -8.66 18.65
N LEU A 120 3.97 -8.89 17.49
CA LEU A 120 3.97 -7.95 16.35
C LEU A 120 3.08 -8.41 15.18
N ALA A 121 2.54 -9.64 15.24
CA ALA A 121 1.72 -10.18 14.17
C ALA A 121 0.40 -9.42 14.04
N ALA A 122 0.15 -8.89 12.84
CA ALA A 122 -1.09 -8.22 12.45
C ALA A 122 -1.17 -8.13 10.92
N THR A 123 -2.38 -7.99 10.39
CA THR A 123 -2.55 -7.36 9.08
C THR A 123 -2.62 -5.85 9.27
N THR A 124 -1.84 -5.11 8.49
CA THR A 124 -1.76 -3.63 8.53
C THR A 124 -2.41 -2.98 7.31
N ASN A 125 -3.07 -3.77 6.47
CA ASN A 125 -3.74 -3.29 5.27
C ASN A 125 -5.10 -2.69 5.64
N PHE A 126 -5.29 -1.40 5.38
CA PHE A 126 -6.52 -0.67 5.69
C PHE A 126 -7.73 -1.14 4.86
N ASP A 127 -7.47 -1.79 3.72
CA ASP A 127 -8.46 -2.37 2.81
C ASP A 127 -8.43 -3.90 2.81
N GLU A 128 -8.11 -4.53 3.94
CA GLU A 128 -8.16 -5.99 4.08
C GLU A 128 -9.60 -6.48 4.29
N ARG A 129 -9.86 -7.73 3.92
CA ARG A 129 -11.13 -8.41 4.21
C ARG A 129 -11.39 -8.41 5.72
N TYR A 130 -12.65 -8.15 6.10
CA TYR A 130 -13.00 -8.04 7.51
C TYR A 130 -12.85 -9.36 8.28
N ASP A 131 -13.17 -10.50 7.66
CA ASP A 131 -12.96 -11.84 8.25
C ASP A 131 -11.50 -12.09 8.59
N VAL A 132 -10.59 -11.73 7.69
CA VAL A 132 -9.15 -11.89 7.89
C VAL A 132 -8.66 -10.94 8.99
N SER A 133 -9.07 -9.67 8.94
CA SER A 133 -8.62 -8.65 9.90
C SER A 133 -9.12 -8.92 11.31
N LEU A 134 -10.39 -9.29 11.48
CA LEU A 134 -10.96 -9.62 12.79
C LEU A 134 -10.25 -10.84 13.40
N VAL A 135 -10.05 -11.90 12.62
CA VAL A 135 -9.36 -13.09 13.12
C VAL A 135 -7.92 -12.78 13.54
N LEU A 136 -7.14 -12.10 12.70
CA LEU A 136 -5.72 -11.83 13.00
C LEU A 136 -5.52 -10.76 14.07
N ASN A 137 -6.10 -9.58 13.88
CA ASN A 137 -5.81 -8.43 14.72
C ASN A 137 -6.56 -8.45 16.05
N THR A 138 -7.74 -9.08 16.08
CA THR A 138 -8.60 -9.14 17.28
C THR A 138 -8.44 -10.46 18.02
N PHE A 139 -8.89 -11.57 17.43
CA PHE A 139 -8.81 -12.87 18.10
C PHE A 139 -7.38 -13.40 18.21
N GLY A 140 -6.53 -13.14 17.23
CA GLY A 140 -5.13 -13.56 17.29
C GLY A 140 -4.33 -12.84 18.38
N ALA A 141 -4.66 -11.57 18.67
CA ALA A 141 -4.11 -10.89 19.84
C ALA A 141 -4.51 -11.59 21.15
N LYS A 142 -5.79 -11.99 21.27
CA LYS A 142 -6.31 -12.78 22.39
C LYS A 142 -5.60 -14.13 22.51
N PHE A 143 -5.46 -14.89 21.41
CA PHE A 143 -4.81 -16.20 21.42
C PHE A 143 -3.34 -16.12 21.82
N VAL A 144 -2.63 -15.06 21.42
CA VAL A 144 -1.26 -14.82 21.89
C VAL A 144 -1.23 -14.51 23.39
N ALA A 145 -2.16 -13.72 23.91
CA ALA A 145 -2.24 -13.44 25.34
C ALA A 145 -2.57 -14.71 26.15
N ASP A 146 -3.52 -15.52 25.67
CA ASP A 146 -3.87 -16.81 26.30
C ASP A 146 -2.69 -17.80 26.28
N PHE A 147 -1.94 -17.84 25.18
CA PHE A 147 -0.72 -18.66 25.09
C PHE A 147 0.38 -18.16 26.03
N ALA A 148 0.57 -16.85 26.11
CA ALA A 148 1.55 -16.22 27.00
C ALA A 148 1.26 -16.58 28.48
N LYS A 149 -0.01 -16.62 28.90
CA LYS A 149 -0.40 -17.02 30.27
C LYS A 149 -0.01 -18.45 30.65
N LYS A 150 0.23 -19.32 29.66
CA LYS A 150 0.68 -20.70 29.88
C LYS A 150 2.20 -20.79 30.07
N CYS A 151 2.95 -19.72 29.79
CA CYS A 151 4.41 -19.68 29.92
C CYS A 151 4.82 -19.42 31.38
N ILE A 152 5.52 -20.37 31.99
CA ILE A 152 5.79 -20.42 33.44
C ILE A 152 6.80 -19.35 33.89
N LYS A 153 7.78 -19.03 33.02
CA LYS A 153 8.84 -18.06 33.30
C LYS A 153 8.51 -16.64 32.82
N LEU A 154 7.33 -16.44 32.24
CA LEU A 154 7.00 -15.20 31.54
C LEU A 154 7.08 -13.99 32.48
N LYS A 155 7.84 -12.99 32.05
CA LYS A 155 8.03 -11.71 32.73
C LYS A 155 7.10 -10.65 32.18
N VAL A 156 6.90 -10.61 30.87
CA VAL A 156 6.10 -9.57 30.20
C VAL A 156 5.64 -10.02 28.82
N LEU A 157 4.41 -9.63 28.47
CA LEU A 157 3.89 -9.65 27.11
C LEU A 157 3.94 -8.22 26.53
N VAL A 158 4.68 -8.03 25.45
CA VAL A 158 4.69 -6.79 24.67
C VAL A 158 3.74 -6.95 23.48
N HIS A 159 2.68 -6.15 23.41
CA HIS A 159 1.74 -6.14 22.28
C HIS A 159 1.87 -4.84 21.49
N VAL A 160 2.11 -4.94 20.19
CA VAL A 160 2.09 -3.76 19.31
C VAL A 160 0.67 -3.50 18.84
N SER A 161 0.08 -2.39 19.29
CA SER A 161 -1.24 -1.89 18.92
C SER A 161 -1.13 -0.70 17.96
N THR A 162 -2.22 0.04 17.75
CA THR A 162 -2.24 1.35 17.10
C THR A 162 -3.33 2.19 17.74
N GLY A 163 -3.14 3.50 17.78
CA GLY A 163 -4.16 4.43 18.25
C GLY A 163 -4.67 5.31 17.12
N GLU A 164 -5.97 5.61 17.11
CA GLU A 164 -6.49 6.69 16.26
C GLU A 164 -7.74 7.32 16.88
N ARG A 165 -7.66 8.62 17.20
CA ARG A 165 -8.78 9.45 17.64
C ARG A 165 -8.45 10.90 17.26
N THR A 166 -9.46 11.67 16.86
CA THR A 166 -9.29 13.11 16.59
C THR A 166 -8.98 13.88 17.88
N GLY A 167 -8.15 14.91 17.80
CA GLY A 167 -7.74 15.74 18.94
C GLY A 167 -6.59 15.13 19.74
N LEU A 168 -6.55 15.37 21.05
CA LEU A 168 -5.52 14.83 21.93
C LEU A 168 -5.83 13.36 22.29
N MET A 169 -4.99 12.43 21.86
CA MET A 169 -5.13 11.02 22.17
C MET A 169 -4.31 10.63 23.40
N LEU A 170 -4.99 10.26 24.49
CA LEU A 170 -4.35 9.83 25.74
C LEU A 170 -3.94 8.35 25.73
N GLU A 171 -2.90 8.02 26.51
CA GLU A 171 -2.39 6.64 26.71
C GLU A 171 -3.29 5.81 27.65
N ASN A 172 -4.59 5.79 27.36
CA ASN A 172 -5.59 5.04 28.11
C ASN A 172 -5.99 3.75 27.36
N PRO A 173 -6.30 2.68 28.10
CA PRO A 173 -6.80 1.43 27.51
C PRO A 173 -8.19 1.63 26.92
N TYR A 174 -8.49 0.85 25.88
CA TYR A 174 -9.85 0.78 25.35
C TYR A 174 -10.73 -0.09 26.26
N SER A 175 -11.91 0.42 26.63
CA SER A 175 -12.90 -0.38 27.36
C SER A 175 -13.59 -1.38 26.42
N MET A 176 -14.01 -2.52 26.95
CA MET A 176 -14.80 -3.49 26.18
C MET A 176 -16.07 -2.83 25.62
N GLY A 177 -16.23 -2.89 24.29
CA GLY A 177 -17.36 -2.26 23.60
C GLY A 177 -17.24 -0.75 23.40
N GLU A 178 -16.07 -0.15 23.65
CA GLU A 178 -15.83 1.27 23.42
C GLU A 178 -15.90 1.65 21.93
N THR A 179 -16.51 2.79 21.65
CA THR A 179 -16.67 3.32 20.29
C THR A 179 -16.27 4.79 20.25
N LEU A 180 -15.71 5.24 19.13
CA LEU A 180 -15.18 6.60 19.03
C LEU A 180 -16.28 7.65 18.86
N ASN A 181 -17.44 7.26 18.32
CA ASN A 181 -18.58 8.13 18.07
C ASN A 181 -19.70 8.02 19.13
N GLY A 182 -19.48 7.26 20.20
CA GLY A 182 -20.45 7.09 21.29
C GLY A 182 -21.63 6.16 20.96
N VAL A 183 -21.63 5.50 19.81
CA VAL A 183 -22.64 4.49 19.46
C VAL A 183 -22.46 3.28 20.38
N SER A 184 -23.52 2.87 21.09
CA SER A 184 -23.50 1.67 21.92
C SER A 184 -23.66 0.39 21.09
N GLY A 185 -23.28 -0.75 21.66
CA GLY A 185 -23.57 -2.07 21.08
C GLY A 185 -22.48 -2.63 20.17
N LEU A 186 -21.22 -2.22 20.37
CA LEU A 186 -20.09 -2.99 19.86
C LEU A 186 -19.90 -4.24 20.72
N ASP A 187 -20.14 -5.41 20.13
CA ASP A 187 -19.86 -6.70 20.74
C ASP A 187 -19.02 -7.53 19.76
N ILE A 188 -17.82 -7.90 20.19
CA ILE A 188 -16.82 -8.56 19.35
C ILE A 188 -17.29 -9.97 18.91
N ASN A 189 -18.06 -10.67 19.74
CA ASN A 189 -18.62 -11.98 19.39
C ASN A 189 -19.78 -11.82 18.41
N VAL A 190 -20.56 -10.73 18.50
CA VAL A 190 -21.57 -10.40 17.50
C VAL A 190 -20.93 -10.04 16.16
N GLU A 191 -19.83 -9.27 16.14
CA GLU A 191 -19.07 -9.00 14.91
C GLU A 191 -18.61 -10.29 14.23
N LYS A 192 -18.10 -11.26 14.99
CA LYS A 192 -17.73 -12.57 14.48
C LYS A 192 -18.91 -13.29 13.81
N LYS A 193 -20.09 -13.30 14.45
CA LYS A 193 -21.31 -13.91 13.89
C LYS A 193 -21.78 -13.20 12.61
N ILE A 194 -21.71 -11.87 12.56
CA ILE A 194 -22.05 -11.07 11.37
C ILE A 194 -21.17 -11.49 10.18
N ILE A 195 -19.87 -11.66 10.41
CA ILE A 195 -18.93 -12.12 9.40
C ILE A 195 -19.26 -13.52 8.92
N GLU A 196 -19.47 -14.47 9.84
CA GLU A 196 -19.79 -15.86 9.53
C GLU A 196 -21.08 -15.97 8.71
N GLN A 197 -22.12 -15.25 9.12
CA GLN A 197 -23.37 -15.15 8.38
C GLN A 197 -23.15 -14.59 6.98
N LYS A 198 -22.41 -13.48 6.86
CA LYS A 198 -22.19 -12.85 5.55
C LYS A 198 -21.42 -13.75 4.59
N LEU A 199 -20.39 -14.44 5.09
CA LEU A 199 -19.63 -15.41 4.29
C LEU A 199 -20.52 -16.57 3.83
N ASN A 200 -21.38 -17.09 4.71
CA ASN A 200 -22.30 -18.17 4.35
C ASN A 200 -23.32 -17.72 3.32
N GLU A 201 -23.91 -16.53 3.47
CA GLU A 201 -24.81 -15.94 2.47
C GLU A 201 -24.15 -15.85 1.08
N LEU A 202 -22.92 -15.32 1.03
CA LEU A 202 -22.20 -15.16 -0.23
C LEU A 202 -21.85 -16.51 -0.87
N ARG A 203 -21.47 -17.52 -0.06
CA ARG A 203 -21.20 -18.88 -0.53
C ARG A 203 -22.45 -19.55 -1.09
N VAL A 204 -23.58 -19.43 -0.40
CA VAL A 204 -24.88 -19.97 -0.85
C VAL A 204 -25.34 -19.31 -2.16
N GLN A 205 -25.03 -18.03 -2.35
CA GLN A 205 -25.29 -17.31 -3.60
C GLN A 205 -24.33 -17.68 -4.75
N GLY A 206 -23.35 -18.56 -4.51
CA GLY A 206 -22.35 -18.94 -5.53
C GLY A 206 -21.41 -17.79 -5.89
N ALA A 207 -21.21 -16.82 -4.99
CA ALA A 207 -20.32 -15.69 -5.23
C ALA A 207 -18.87 -16.17 -5.44
N SER A 208 -18.17 -15.58 -6.41
CA SER A 208 -16.77 -15.84 -6.67
C SER A 208 -15.86 -15.31 -5.55
N ASP A 209 -14.63 -15.81 -5.45
CA ASP A 209 -13.65 -15.33 -4.46
C ASP A 209 -13.37 -13.82 -4.56
N LYS A 210 -13.45 -13.24 -5.76
CA LYS A 210 -13.30 -11.80 -5.99
C LYS A 210 -14.47 -11.02 -5.41
N GLU A 211 -15.70 -11.53 -5.59
CA GLU A 211 -16.91 -10.92 -5.03
C GLU A 211 -16.92 -11.04 -3.50
N ILE A 212 -16.57 -12.21 -2.96
CA ILE A 212 -16.41 -12.41 -1.51
C ILE A 212 -15.37 -11.43 -0.96
N THR A 213 -14.20 -11.35 -1.59
CA THR A 213 -13.14 -10.44 -1.15
C THR A 213 -13.61 -9.00 -1.13
N ARG A 214 -14.30 -8.54 -2.18
CA ARG A 214 -14.83 -7.17 -2.23
C ARG A 214 -15.89 -6.93 -1.16
N ALA A 215 -16.86 -7.84 -1.03
CA ALA A 215 -17.94 -7.72 -0.06
C ALA A 215 -17.42 -7.70 1.38
N MET A 216 -16.41 -8.50 1.71
CA MET A 216 -15.81 -8.54 3.03
C MET A 216 -14.96 -7.30 3.35
N LYS A 217 -14.31 -6.71 2.35
CA LYS A 217 -13.63 -5.41 2.53
C LYS A 217 -14.64 -4.29 2.77
N ASP A 218 -15.72 -4.26 1.97
CA ASP A 218 -16.77 -3.26 2.11
C ASP A 218 -17.50 -3.39 3.46
N LEU A 219 -17.75 -4.61 3.93
CA LEU A 219 -18.30 -4.86 5.25
C LEU A 219 -17.39 -4.28 6.35
N GLY A 220 -16.08 -4.54 6.31
CA GLY A 220 -15.14 -4.03 7.31
C GLY A 220 -15.16 -2.51 7.44
N ILE A 221 -15.15 -1.80 6.30
CA ILE A 221 -15.24 -0.34 6.27
C ILE A 221 -16.59 0.14 6.83
N GLN A 222 -17.69 -0.54 6.50
CA GLN A 222 -19.02 -0.20 7.03
C GLN A 222 -19.08 -0.38 8.55
N ARG A 223 -18.57 -1.50 9.08
CA ARG A 223 -18.55 -1.77 10.53
C ARG A 223 -17.64 -0.81 11.28
N ALA A 224 -16.45 -0.51 10.75
CA ALA A 224 -15.55 0.48 11.34
C ALA A 224 -16.23 1.85 11.47
N ARG A 225 -16.82 2.35 10.37
CA ARG A 225 -17.51 3.65 10.34
C ARG A 225 -18.73 3.71 11.25
N LEU A 226 -19.48 2.60 11.39
CA LEU A 226 -20.62 2.50 12.30
C LEU A 226 -20.23 2.90 13.73
N TYR A 227 -19.04 2.46 14.17
CA TYR A 227 -18.52 2.71 15.52
C TYR A 227 -17.50 3.85 15.60
N GLY A 228 -17.42 4.67 14.55
CA GLY A 228 -16.58 5.87 14.49
C GLY A 228 -15.11 5.61 14.17
N TRP A 229 -14.72 4.37 13.86
CA TRP A 229 -13.37 4.03 13.47
C TRP A 229 -13.12 4.36 11.98
N PRO A 230 -11.91 4.86 11.65
CA PRO A 230 -11.61 5.39 10.32
C PRO A 230 -11.53 4.29 9.24
N ASN A 231 -11.06 3.10 9.61
CA ASN A 231 -10.95 1.95 8.73
C ASN A 231 -10.93 0.63 9.51
N THR A 232 -10.98 -0.48 8.79
CA THR A 232 -11.00 -1.85 9.32
C THR A 232 -9.76 -2.19 10.16
N TYR A 233 -8.58 -1.67 9.79
CA TYR A 233 -7.33 -1.98 10.49
C TYR A 233 -7.36 -1.44 11.92
N VAL A 234 -7.59 -0.14 12.09
CA VAL A 234 -7.61 0.47 13.43
C VAL A 234 -8.76 -0.09 14.26
N PHE A 235 -9.93 -0.30 13.65
CA PHE A 235 -11.07 -0.90 14.33
C PHE A 235 -10.73 -2.28 14.91
N THR A 236 -10.11 -3.16 14.12
CA THR A 236 -9.76 -4.52 14.58
C THR A 236 -8.59 -4.54 15.56
N LYS A 237 -7.66 -3.58 15.47
CA LYS A 237 -6.60 -3.39 16.47
C LYS A 237 -7.13 -2.91 17.81
N ALA A 238 -8.08 -1.96 17.81
CA ALA A 238 -8.76 -1.52 19.02
C ALA A 238 -9.51 -2.66 19.69
N MET A 239 -10.29 -3.45 18.92
CA MET A 239 -10.95 -4.65 19.46
C MET A 239 -9.95 -5.69 19.98
N GLY A 240 -8.80 -5.86 19.33
CA GLY A 240 -7.74 -6.75 19.82
C GLY A 240 -7.17 -6.29 21.15
N GLU A 241 -6.98 -5.00 21.32
CA GLU A 241 -6.54 -4.42 22.59
C GLU A 241 -7.58 -4.63 23.69
N MET A 242 -8.88 -4.44 23.39
CA MET A 242 -9.97 -4.71 24.34
C MET A 242 -9.95 -6.17 24.82
N LEU A 243 -9.79 -7.14 23.90
CA LEU A 243 -9.68 -8.56 24.27
C LEU A 243 -8.41 -8.87 25.07
N VAL A 244 -7.27 -8.27 24.71
CA VAL A 244 -6.03 -8.42 25.49
C VAL A 244 -6.22 -7.90 26.91
N GLY A 245 -6.83 -6.73 27.06
CA GLY A 245 -7.19 -6.13 28.36
C GLY A 245 -8.16 -7.00 29.17
N GLU A 246 -9.11 -7.66 28.50
CA GLU A 246 -10.07 -8.59 29.12
C GLU A 246 -9.37 -9.87 29.64
N VAL A 247 -8.51 -10.50 28.83
CA VAL A 247 -7.92 -11.80 29.19
C VAL A 247 -6.65 -11.72 30.03
N LYS A 248 -6.06 -10.53 30.20
CA LYS A 248 -4.74 -10.34 30.85
C LYS A 248 -4.63 -11.04 32.20
N GLY A 249 -5.66 -10.99 33.05
CA GLY A 249 -5.58 -11.48 34.42
C GLY A 249 -4.40 -10.85 35.17
N THR A 250 -3.46 -11.67 35.63
CA THR A 250 -2.23 -11.24 36.33
C THR A 250 -1.04 -11.00 35.39
N LEU A 251 -1.20 -11.18 34.08
CA LEU A 251 -0.13 -11.03 33.11
C LEU A 251 0.37 -9.57 33.05
N PRO A 252 1.67 -9.30 33.21
CA PRO A 252 2.24 -7.99 32.92
C PRO A 252 2.19 -7.74 31.40
N ILE A 253 1.45 -6.70 30.99
CA ILE A 253 1.26 -6.36 29.59
C ILE A 253 1.75 -4.94 29.32
N VAL A 254 2.59 -4.83 28.30
CA VAL A 254 3.01 -3.57 27.70
C VAL A 254 2.35 -3.45 26.34
N ILE A 255 1.60 -2.37 26.12
CA ILE A 255 1.02 -2.05 24.82
C ILE A 255 1.84 -0.92 24.20
N ILE A 256 2.43 -1.15 23.04
CA ILE A 256 3.14 -0.14 22.26
C ILE A 256 2.22 0.32 21.13
N ARG A 257 1.83 1.59 21.11
CA ARG A 257 1.07 2.24 20.04
C ARG A 257 2.03 3.15 19.25
N PRO A 258 2.76 2.63 18.24
CA PRO A 258 3.55 3.47 17.38
C PRO A 258 2.64 4.26 16.43
N THR A 259 3.11 5.43 16.01
CA THR A 259 2.48 6.20 14.92
C THR A 259 2.99 5.72 13.56
N ILE A 260 3.03 6.56 12.53
CA ILE A 260 3.46 6.11 11.19
C ILE A 260 4.96 5.80 11.22
N ILE A 261 5.27 4.51 11.19
CA ILE A 261 6.65 4.03 11.23
C ILE A 261 7.35 4.29 9.89
N THR A 262 8.48 4.98 9.94
CA THR A 262 9.36 5.31 8.81
C THR A 262 10.64 4.47 8.84
N SER A 263 11.59 4.75 7.93
CA SER A 263 12.90 4.09 7.90
C SER A 263 13.67 4.27 9.21
N THR A 264 14.70 3.46 9.42
CA THR A 264 15.61 3.59 10.57
C THR A 264 16.33 4.94 10.59
N PHE A 265 16.41 5.56 11.76
CA PHE A 265 17.09 6.84 11.97
C PHE A 265 18.59 6.68 12.17
N LYS A 266 19.03 5.61 12.86
CA LYS A 266 20.44 5.32 13.14
C LYS A 266 20.79 3.85 13.00
N GLU A 267 19.96 2.94 13.51
CA GLU A 267 20.35 1.54 13.71
C GLU A 267 19.52 0.53 12.90
N PRO A 268 20.13 -0.59 12.46
CA PRO A 268 21.57 -0.89 12.49
C PRO A 268 22.39 -0.01 11.53
N PHE A 269 21.73 0.64 10.58
CA PHE A 269 22.26 1.72 9.77
C PHE A 269 21.08 2.60 9.33
N ARG A 270 21.35 3.83 8.89
CA ARG A 270 20.33 4.81 8.52
C ARG A 270 19.58 4.41 7.25
N GLY A 271 18.31 4.80 7.17
CA GLY A 271 17.50 4.75 5.95
C GLY A 271 17.03 3.35 5.56
N TRP A 272 17.19 2.34 6.40
CA TRP A 272 16.66 1.01 6.10
C TRP A 272 15.13 1.02 6.22
N ALA A 273 14.48 0.63 5.13
CA ALA A 273 13.05 0.41 5.04
C ALA A 273 12.79 -0.86 4.23
N GLU A 274 11.66 -1.52 4.47
CA GLU A 274 11.24 -2.69 3.70
C GLU A 274 9.85 -2.46 3.08
N GLY A 275 9.77 -2.70 1.77
CA GLY A 275 8.56 -2.49 0.98
C GLY A 275 8.31 -1.02 0.64
N VAL A 276 7.19 -0.75 -0.02
CA VAL A 276 6.69 0.60 -0.29
C VAL A 276 5.42 0.81 0.52
N ARG A 277 5.50 1.57 1.62
CA ARG A 277 4.34 1.89 2.48
C ARG A 277 3.62 3.15 1.99
N THR A 278 2.54 3.55 2.68
CA THR A 278 1.69 4.71 2.34
C THR A 278 2.46 5.97 1.99
N ILE A 279 3.32 6.42 2.91
CA ILE A 279 4.06 7.67 2.71
C ILE A 279 5.17 7.51 1.65
N ASP A 280 5.80 6.33 1.59
CA ASP A 280 6.83 6.02 0.58
C ASP A 280 6.22 6.04 -0.83
N SER A 281 4.98 5.57 -0.98
CA SER A 281 4.24 5.60 -2.24
C SER A 281 4.03 7.03 -2.73
N LEU A 282 3.59 7.93 -1.84
CA LEU A 282 3.41 9.34 -2.18
C LEU A 282 4.75 9.96 -2.59
N ALA A 283 5.81 9.68 -1.83
CA ALA A 283 7.15 10.18 -2.11
C ALA A 283 7.72 9.65 -3.44
N ILE A 284 7.57 8.36 -3.74
CA ILE A 284 7.98 7.74 -5.02
C ILE A 284 7.16 8.29 -6.19
N GLY A 285 5.84 8.45 -5.99
CA GLY A 285 4.95 9.03 -7.00
C GLY A 285 5.36 10.47 -7.34
N TYR A 286 5.72 11.24 -6.32
CA TYR A 286 6.25 12.58 -6.48
C TYR A 286 7.61 12.59 -7.19
N ALA A 287 8.57 11.77 -6.73
CA ALA A 287 9.89 11.65 -7.32
C ALA A 287 9.85 11.34 -8.82
N LYS A 288 8.91 10.48 -9.23
CA LYS A 288 8.69 10.10 -10.63
C LYS A 288 7.91 11.14 -11.44
N GLY A 289 7.57 12.30 -10.87
CA GLY A 289 6.80 13.36 -11.52
C GLY A 289 5.33 12.97 -11.79
N LYS A 290 4.82 11.94 -11.12
CA LYS A 290 3.47 11.40 -11.33
C LYS A 290 2.44 11.91 -10.33
N LEU A 291 2.88 12.40 -9.17
CA LEU A 291 1.99 13.03 -8.20
C LEU A 291 1.80 14.51 -8.58
N THR A 292 0.74 14.79 -9.35
CA THR A 292 0.47 16.15 -9.87
C THR A 292 -0.40 16.99 -8.94
N PHE A 293 -1.19 16.34 -8.08
CA PHE A 293 -1.93 16.98 -7.00
C PHE A 293 -1.91 16.10 -5.74
N PHE A 294 -2.07 16.73 -4.59
CA PHE A 294 -2.20 16.07 -3.29
C PHE A 294 -3.50 16.56 -2.64
N LEU A 295 -4.21 15.67 -1.96
CA LEU A 295 -5.40 16.01 -1.19
C LEU A 295 -5.01 15.99 0.28
N GLY A 296 -5.25 17.07 1.00
CA GLY A 296 -5.00 17.13 2.43
C GLY A 296 -4.82 18.55 2.92
N ASP A 297 -4.81 18.69 4.24
CA ASP A 297 -4.51 19.94 4.90
C ASP A 297 -2.99 20.05 5.14
N LEU A 298 -2.36 21.11 4.62
CA LEU A 298 -0.92 21.33 4.77
C LEU A 298 -0.51 21.74 6.17
N ASP A 299 -1.46 22.24 6.97
CA ASP A 299 -1.21 22.64 8.35
C ASP A 299 -1.37 21.49 9.35
N SER A 300 -1.97 20.38 8.91
CA SER A 300 -2.13 19.17 9.73
C SER A 300 -0.79 18.50 10.02
N VAL A 301 -0.63 18.05 11.27
CA VAL A 301 0.55 17.32 11.73
C VAL A 301 0.53 15.89 11.20
N VAL A 302 1.68 15.44 10.70
CA VAL A 302 1.92 14.05 10.30
C VAL A 302 2.78 13.41 11.36
N ASP A 303 2.18 12.53 12.16
CA ASP A 303 2.94 11.85 13.21
C ASP A 303 3.76 10.70 12.64
N LEU A 304 5.05 10.97 12.43
CA LEU A 304 6.05 10.03 11.92
C LEU A 304 7.01 9.62 13.05
N ILE A 305 7.42 8.35 13.06
CA ILE A 305 8.44 7.87 13.98
C ILE A 305 9.41 6.89 13.30
N PRO A 306 10.72 6.97 13.52
CA PRO A 306 11.68 5.99 13.00
C PRO A 306 11.51 4.60 13.63
N ALA A 307 11.68 3.56 12.82
CA ALA A 307 11.45 2.17 13.26
C ALA A 307 12.39 1.70 14.39
N ASP A 308 13.64 2.15 14.40
CA ASP A 308 14.61 1.82 15.44
C ASP A 308 14.29 2.50 16.78
N MET A 309 13.70 3.69 16.77
CA MET A 309 13.18 4.32 18.00
C MET A 309 12.01 3.52 18.58
N VAL A 310 11.12 2.99 17.74
CA VAL A 310 10.03 2.11 18.20
C VAL A 310 10.58 0.83 18.82
N VAL A 311 11.56 0.18 18.19
CA VAL A 311 12.23 -1.01 18.74
C VAL A 311 12.92 -0.72 20.07
N ASN A 312 13.62 0.41 20.18
CA ASN A 312 14.28 0.81 21.42
C ASN A 312 13.24 1.07 22.53
N ALA A 313 12.14 1.76 22.22
CA ALA A 313 11.03 1.95 23.17
C ALA A 313 10.43 0.60 23.62
N MET A 314 10.24 -0.36 22.72
CA MET A 314 9.76 -1.72 23.07
C MET A 314 10.70 -2.41 24.05
N ILE A 315 12.02 -2.34 23.83
CA ILE A 315 13.03 -2.97 24.71
C ILE A 315 13.05 -2.28 26.08
N VAL A 316 13.07 -0.96 26.12
CA VAL A 316 13.08 -0.22 27.39
C VAL A 316 11.78 -0.47 28.17
N ALA A 317 10.63 -0.51 27.49
CA ALA A 317 9.35 -0.81 28.11
C ALA A 317 9.26 -2.25 28.62
N MET A 318 9.85 -3.24 27.93
CA MET A 318 9.83 -4.62 28.44
C MET A 318 10.58 -4.73 29.78
N ILE A 319 11.72 -4.04 29.89
CA ILE A 319 12.56 -4.04 31.11
C ILE A 319 11.81 -3.36 32.26
N ALA A 320 11.22 -2.20 31.97
CA ALA A 320 10.42 -1.43 32.93
C ALA A 320 9.32 -2.23 33.61
N HIS A 321 8.76 -3.23 32.91
CA HIS A 321 7.60 -4.00 33.35
C HIS A 321 7.90 -5.49 33.63
N ALA A 322 9.17 -5.90 33.56
CA ALA A 322 9.55 -7.30 33.80
C ALA A 322 9.56 -7.72 35.28
N SER A 323 9.23 -6.82 36.21
CA SER A 323 9.30 -7.03 37.66
C SER A 323 8.13 -7.85 38.25
N ASN A 324 7.41 -8.61 37.44
CA ASN A 324 6.32 -9.53 37.83
C ASN A 324 5.11 -8.87 38.55
N GLN A 325 4.97 -7.54 38.51
CA GLN A 325 3.76 -6.88 39.00
C GLN A 325 2.71 -6.81 37.88
N PRO A 326 1.48 -7.29 38.12
CA PRO A 326 0.38 -7.13 37.17
C PRO A 326 0.20 -5.65 36.85
N SER A 327 0.49 -5.29 35.60
CA SER A 327 0.32 -3.94 35.10
C SER A 327 -0.09 -4.02 33.64
N GLU A 328 -0.94 -3.09 33.24
CA GLU A 328 -1.19 -2.78 31.84
C GLU A 328 -0.69 -1.36 31.64
N THR A 329 0.29 -1.18 30.77
CA THR A 329 0.83 0.15 30.50
C THR A 329 0.94 0.35 29.00
N ILE A 330 0.42 1.50 28.57
CA ILE A 330 0.37 1.89 27.17
C ILE A 330 1.42 2.98 26.95
N TYR A 331 2.22 2.78 25.92
CA TYR A 331 3.21 3.73 25.43
C TYR A 331 2.85 4.13 24.00
N GLN A 332 2.49 5.39 23.81
CA GLN A 332 2.38 6.02 22.50
C GLN A 332 3.76 6.46 22.05
N VAL A 333 4.21 5.90 20.93
CA VAL A 333 5.55 6.16 20.38
C VAL A 333 5.38 6.93 19.08
N GLY A 334 5.37 8.25 19.20
CA GLY A 334 5.20 9.20 18.10
C GLY A 334 5.99 10.49 18.32
N SER A 335 5.93 11.39 17.34
CA SER A 335 6.62 12.67 17.35
C SER A 335 5.70 13.89 17.50
N SER A 336 4.38 13.75 17.29
CA SER A 336 3.46 14.90 17.20
C SER A 336 3.48 15.85 18.40
N MET A 337 3.55 15.33 19.64
CA MET A 337 3.60 16.15 20.85
C MET A 337 4.93 16.90 21.05
N ARG A 338 6.04 16.38 20.50
CA ARG A 338 7.39 16.80 20.92
C ARG A 338 8.22 17.42 19.83
N ASN A 339 8.07 16.91 18.62
CA ASN A 339 8.79 17.33 17.43
C ASN A 339 7.88 17.21 16.20
N PRO A 340 6.75 17.93 16.15
CA PRO A 340 5.77 17.81 15.09
C PRO A 340 6.35 18.19 13.73
N VAL A 341 5.89 17.49 12.69
CA VAL A 341 6.15 17.83 11.28
C VAL A 341 4.81 17.95 10.55
N LYS A 342 4.64 18.98 9.72
CA LYS A 342 3.39 19.17 8.96
C LYS A 342 3.48 18.60 7.56
N TYR A 343 2.33 18.36 6.91
CA TYR A 343 2.30 17.98 5.50
C TYR A 343 2.99 19.02 4.59
N GLY A 344 2.84 20.32 4.90
CA GLY A 344 3.55 21.39 4.19
C GLY A 344 5.06 21.30 4.28
N ASP A 345 5.60 20.92 5.45
CA ASP A 345 7.04 20.74 5.65
C ASP A 345 7.56 19.56 4.82
N LEU A 346 6.86 18.42 4.85
CA LEU A 346 7.21 17.24 4.06
C LEU A 346 7.18 17.52 2.54
N GLN A 347 6.21 18.30 2.08
CA GLN A 347 6.13 18.71 0.68
C GLN A 347 7.34 19.56 0.28
N GLU A 348 7.72 20.54 1.10
CA GLU A 348 8.88 21.40 0.84
C GLU A 348 10.20 20.61 0.90
N LEU A 349 10.35 19.71 1.88
CA LEU A 349 11.49 18.79 1.99
C LEU A 349 11.62 17.92 0.73
N GLY A 350 10.52 17.31 0.30
CA GLY A 350 10.48 16.51 -0.93
C GLY A 350 10.86 17.32 -2.15
N PHE A 351 10.28 18.52 -2.33
CA PHE A 351 10.61 19.41 -3.45
C PHE A 351 12.08 19.79 -3.45
N ARG A 352 12.64 20.21 -2.32
CA ARG A 352 14.07 20.55 -2.20
C ARG A 352 14.97 19.37 -2.54
N TYR A 353 14.64 18.18 -2.00
CA TYR A 353 15.43 16.98 -2.23
C TYR A 353 15.44 16.59 -3.71
N PHE A 354 14.27 16.39 -4.33
CA PHE A 354 14.18 15.92 -5.72
C PHE A 354 14.54 16.99 -6.75
N SER A 355 14.50 18.28 -6.40
CA SER A 355 15.06 19.34 -7.25
C SER A 355 16.59 19.28 -7.31
N LYS A 356 17.25 18.93 -6.19
CA LYS A 356 18.72 18.77 -6.13
C LYS A 356 19.20 17.40 -6.65
N LYS A 357 18.48 16.33 -6.27
CA LYS A 357 18.76 14.94 -6.66
C LYS A 357 17.54 14.36 -7.40
N PRO A 358 17.35 14.70 -8.69
CA PRO A 358 16.20 14.23 -9.44
C PRO A 358 16.21 12.72 -9.60
N TRP A 359 15.02 12.12 -9.60
CA TRP A 359 14.86 10.72 -9.95
C TRP A 359 15.31 10.50 -11.40
N ILE A 360 16.11 9.46 -11.64
CA ILE A 360 16.52 9.09 -13.00
C ILE A 360 15.55 8.08 -13.59
N ASN A 361 14.89 8.45 -14.68
CA ASN A 361 13.93 7.58 -15.35
C ASN A 361 14.63 6.41 -16.08
N LYS A 362 13.84 5.52 -16.69
CA LYS A 362 14.38 4.35 -17.42
C LYS A 362 15.29 4.72 -18.59
N ASP A 363 15.13 5.92 -19.14
CA ASP A 363 15.90 6.45 -20.27
C ASP A 363 17.16 7.20 -19.82
N GLY A 364 17.51 7.15 -18.52
CA GLY A 364 18.66 7.86 -17.97
C GLY A 364 18.44 9.36 -17.80
N LYS A 365 17.23 9.88 -18.01
CA LYS A 365 16.92 11.31 -17.92
C LYS A 365 16.44 11.70 -16.52
N PRO A 366 16.90 12.86 -15.98
CA PRO A 366 16.39 13.37 -14.72
C PRO A 366 14.93 13.79 -14.85
N VAL A 367 14.10 13.39 -13.90
CA VAL A 367 12.71 13.84 -13.77
C VAL A 367 12.69 15.16 -13.02
N ILE A 368 12.21 16.22 -13.67
CA ILE A 368 12.05 17.54 -13.06
C ILE A 368 10.72 17.57 -12.34
N VAL A 369 10.75 17.76 -11.01
CA VAL A 369 9.55 17.89 -10.18
C VAL A 369 9.26 19.36 -9.88
N GLY A 370 7.97 19.71 -9.76
CA GLY A 370 7.52 21.02 -9.32
C GLY A 370 6.86 20.96 -7.95
N LYS A 371 6.43 22.10 -7.41
CA LYS A 371 5.54 22.10 -6.24
C LYS A 371 4.18 21.50 -6.61
N ILE A 372 3.73 20.52 -5.83
CA ILE A 372 2.46 19.82 -6.05
C ILE A 372 1.29 20.77 -5.79
N ARG A 373 0.25 20.71 -6.61
CA ARG A 373 -1.02 21.41 -6.33
C ARG A 373 -1.75 20.72 -5.19
N VAL A 374 -2.06 21.44 -4.11
CA VAL A 374 -2.76 20.86 -2.97
C VAL A 374 -4.25 21.21 -3.03
N MET A 375 -5.09 20.21 -2.78
CA MET A 375 -6.53 20.34 -2.61
C MET A 375 -6.81 20.26 -1.11
N ASP A 376 -7.21 21.37 -0.54
CA ASP A 376 -7.45 21.56 0.90
C ASP A 376 -8.80 21.03 1.41
N SER A 377 -9.58 20.40 0.52
CA SER A 377 -10.96 20.05 0.84
C SER A 377 -11.50 18.93 -0.05
N MET A 378 -12.35 18.08 0.51
CA MET A 378 -13.06 17.06 -0.27
C MET A 378 -13.92 17.67 -1.39
N ALA A 379 -14.47 18.85 -1.18
CA ALA A 379 -15.28 19.54 -2.19
C ALA A 379 -14.44 19.95 -3.41
N SER A 380 -13.22 20.46 -3.20
CA SER A 380 -12.31 20.79 -4.31
C SER A 380 -11.85 19.53 -5.05
N PHE A 381 -11.54 18.46 -4.32
CA PHE A 381 -11.21 17.15 -4.89
C PHE A 381 -12.35 16.58 -5.75
N HIS A 382 -13.58 16.54 -5.24
CA HIS A 382 -14.73 16.02 -5.99
C HIS A 382 -15.00 16.85 -7.25
N ARG A 383 -14.89 18.19 -7.18
CA ARG A 383 -15.02 19.05 -8.37
C ARG A 383 -13.96 18.72 -9.42
N TYR A 384 -12.71 18.56 -8.99
CA TYR A 384 -11.62 18.20 -9.90
C TYR A 384 -11.84 16.82 -10.53
N MET A 385 -12.19 15.82 -9.71
CA MET A 385 -12.46 14.46 -10.18
C MET A 385 -13.63 14.43 -11.17
N ALA A 386 -14.70 15.17 -10.87
CA ALA A 386 -15.86 15.28 -11.74
C ALA A 386 -15.49 15.86 -13.12
N LEU A 387 -14.81 17.00 -13.13
CA LEU A 387 -14.45 17.70 -14.36
C LEU A 387 -13.41 16.94 -15.18
N ARG A 388 -12.37 16.41 -14.53
CA ARG A 388 -11.20 15.85 -15.23
C ARG A 388 -11.36 14.38 -15.62
N TYR A 389 -12.15 13.61 -14.88
CA TYR A 389 -12.22 12.16 -15.05
C TYR A 389 -13.67 11.66 -15.22
N LEU A 390 -14.61 12.00 -14.34
CA LEU A 390 -15.97 11.44 -14.41
C LEU A 390 -16.76 11.92 -15.64
N LEU A 391 -16.70 13.22 -15.97
CA LEU A 391 -17.37 13.76 -17.16
C LEU A 391 -16.81 13.16 -18.46
N PRO A 392 -15.48 13.11 -18.70
CA PRO A 392 -14.92 12.39 -19.84
C PRO A 392 -15.27 10.90 -19.86
N LEU A 393 -15.25 10.23 -18.69
CA LEU A 393 -15.59 8.81 -18.59
C LEU A 393 -17.05 8.55 -18.98
N LYS A 394 -17.98 9.42 -18.58
CA LYS A 394 -19.38 9.36 -18.98
C LYS A 394 -19.57 9.67 -20.47
N GLY A 395 -18.79 10.61 -21.02
CA GLY A 395 -18.72 10.84 -22.45
C GLY A 395 -18.25 9.59 -23.22
N LEU A 396 -17.22 8.90 -22.69
CA LEU A 396 -16.72 7.65 -23.24
C LEU A 396 -17.74 6.51 -23.10
N GLU A 397 -18.50 6.43 -22.02
CA GLU A 397 -19.59 5.47 -21.86
C GLU A 397 -20.66 5.62 -22.95
N LEU A 398 -21.08 6.86 -23.22
CA LEU A 398 -22.03 7.18 -24.28
C LEU A 398 -21.45 6.84 -25.66
N ALA A 399 -20.19 7.19 -25.93
CA ALA A 399 -19.52 6.84 -27.17
C ALA A 399 -19.39 5.31 -27.32
N ASN A 400 -18.97 4.62 -26.28
CA ASN A 400 -18.86 3.17 -26.25
C ASN A 400 -20.21 2.49 -26.57
N THR A 401 -21.31 3.02 -26.03
CA THR A 401 -22.67 2.56 -26.36
C THR A 401 -23.04 2.86 -27.82
N ALA A 402 -22.74 4.08 -28.30
CA ALA A 402 -23.05 4.49 -29.67
C ALA A 402 -22.26 3.72 -30.75
N PHE A 403 -21.05 3.26 -30.42
CA PHE A 403 -20.16 2.49 -31.29
C PHE A 403 -20.16 0.99 -30.95
N CYS A 404 -21.30 0.44 -30.52
CA CYS A 404 -21.49 -1.00 -30.31
C CYS A 404 -20.40 -1.66 -29.45
N HIS A 405 -20.03 -1.02 -28.34
CA HIS A 405 -19.02 -1.49 -27.38
C HIS A 405 -17.57 -1.53 -27.90
N PHE A 406 -17.25 -0.81 -28.98
CA PHE A 406 -15.88 -0.74 -29.52
C PHE A 406 -14.83 -0.26 -28.49
N PHE A 407 -15.20 0.64 -27.58
CA PHE A 407 -14.31 1.19 -26.56
C PHE A 407 -14.41 0.47 -25.20
N GLN A 408 -15.01 -0.72 -25.14
CA GLN A 408 -15.33 -1.38 -23.87
C GLN A 408 -14.09 -1.63 -23.01
N GLY A 409 -12.96 -2.01 -23.64
CA GLY A 409 -11.69 -2.21 -22.95
C GLY A 409 -11.16 -0.91 -22.31
N LEU A 410 -11.14 0.19 -23.08
CA LEU A 410 -10.68 1.50 -22.60
C LEU A 410 -11.60 2.06 -21.51
N TYR A 411 -12.92 1.97 -21.69
CA TYR A 411 -13.89 2.39 -20.69
C TYR A 411 -13.74 1.58 -19.39
N GLY A 412 -13.70 0.26 -19.49
CA GLY A 412 -13.55 -0.62 -18.34
C GLY A 412 -12.25 -0.36 -17.58
N ASP A 413 -11.16 -0.08 -18.31
CA ASP A 413 -9.88 0.24 -17.70
C ASP A 413 -9.89 1.59 -16.96
N LEU A 414 -10.36 2.67 -17.61
CA LEU A 414 -10.47 3.99 -16.98
C LEU A 414 -11.46 3.99 -15.80
N SER A 415 -12.60 3.29 -15.93
CA SER A 415 -13.59 3.17 -14.86
C SER A 415 -13.02 2.46 -13.64
N ARG A 416 -12.32 1.33 -13.82
CA ARG A 416 -11.62 0.63 -12.72
C ARG A 416 -10.63 1.56 -12.02
N LYS A 417 -9.84 2.31 -12.78
CA LYS A 417 -8.84 3.23 -12.25
C LYS A 417 -9.45 4.38 -11.44
N VAL A 418 -10.51 4.99 -11.95
CA VAL A 418 -11.24 6.05 -11.24
C VAL A 418 -11.84 5.51 -9.94
N ASN A 419 -12.52 4.37 -10.01
CA ASN A 419 -13.11 3.73 -8.82
C ASN A 419 -12.05 3.39 -7.77
N PHE A 420 -10.88 2.94 -8.21
CA PHE A 420 -9.77 2.63 -7.33
C PHE A 420 -9.22 3.88 -6.63
N VAL A 421 -9.02 4.99 -7.34
CA VAL A 421 -8.58 6.27 -6.74
C VAL A 421 -9.61 6.79 -5.74
N THR A 422 -10.89 6.77 -6.09
CA THR A 422 -11.97 7.18 -5.18
C THR A 422 -11.96 6.34 -3.91
N ARG A 423 -11.84 5.01 -4.02
CA ARG A 423 -11.74 4.11 -2.85
C ARG A 423 -10.54 4.45 -1.96
N MET A 424 -9.36 4.66 -2.55
CA MET A 424 -8.17 5.01 -1.77
C MET A 424 -8.33 6.35 -1.06
N VAL A 425 -8.87 7.36 -1.73
CA VAL A 425 -9.16 8.65 -1.08
C VAL A 425 -10.16 8.48 0.06
N ASP A 426 -11.21 7.67 -0.11
CA ASP A 426 -12.20 7.44 0.95
C ASP A 426 -11.62 6.70 2.17
N ILE A 427 -10.66 5.80 1.95
CA ILE A 427 -9.98 5.06 3.03
C ILE A 427 -8.97 5.95 3.74
N TYR A 428 -8.22 6.76 2.98
CA TYR A 428 -7.16 7.60 3.54
C TYR A 428 -7.64 8.98 3.99
N ARG A 429 -8.86 9.38 3.63
CA ARG A 429 -9.45 10.68 3.99
C ARG A 429 -9.27 11.06 5.47
N PRO A 430 -9.49 10.15 6.44
CA PRO A 430 -9.27 10.48 7.85
C PRO A 430 -7.84 10.97 8.12
N TYR A 431 -6.84 10.41 7.43
CA TYR A 431 -5.41 10.75 7.57
C TYR A 431 -4.99 12.02 6.83
N LEU A 432 -5.68 12.36 5.72
CA LEU A 432 -5.36 13.54 4.91
C LEU A 432 -5.82 14.85 5.57
N PHE A 433 -6.79 14.76 6.47
CA PHE A 433 -7.34 15.87 7.26
C PHE A 433 -7.28 15.57 8.75
N PHE A 434 -6.31 14.74 9.16
CA PHE A 434 -6.22 14.28 10.52
C PHE A 434 -5.64 15.36 11.41
N ASP A 435 -6.47 15.91 12.26
CA ASP A 435 -6.05 16.80 13.33
C ASP A 435 -6.04 16.01 14.63
N ALA A 436 -4.94 15.29 14.87
CA ALA A 436 -4.70 14.65 16.14
C ALA A 436 -3.25 14.77 16.59
N ILE A 437 -3.10 14.82 17.90
CA ILE A 437 -1.84 14.86 18.59
C ILE A 437 -1.84 13.71 19.59
N PHE A 438 -0.79 12.90 19.56
CA PHE A 438 -0.66 11.70 20.36
C PHE A 438 0.07 12.03 21.66
N ASP A 439 -0.67 12.06 22.77
CA ASP A 439 -0.09 12.28 24.10
C ASP A 439 0.91 11.17 24.42
N ASP A 440 2.07 11.56 24.93
CA ASP A 440 3.19 10.65 25.15
C ASP A 440 3.71 10.68 26.60
N ILE A 441 2.84 11.00 27.56
CA ILE A 441 3.23 11.25 28.96
C ILE A 441 3.89 10.03 29.63
N ASN A 442 3.39 8.82 29.40
CA ASN A 442 3.98 7.56 29.87
C ASN A 442 5.27 7.28 29.11
N THR A 443 5.29 7.45 27.79
CA THR A 443 6.51 7.30 26.98
C THR A 443 7.60 8.29 27.42
N GLU A 444 7.23 9.49 27.85
CA GLU A 444 8.16 10.45 28.43
C GLU A 444 8.69 10.01 29.78
N LYS A 445 7.82 9.52 30.68
CA LYS A 445 8.26 8.96 31.96
C LYS A 445 9.24 7.81 31.72
N LEU A 446 8.99 6.97 30.72
CA LEU A 446 9.90 5.89 30.32
C LEU A 446 11.24 6.43 29.80
N ARG A 447 11.23 7.47 28.95
CA ARG A 447 12.46 8.14 28.47
C ARG A 447 13.25 8.78 29.61
N MET A 448 12.57 9.43 30.54
CA MET A 448 13.22 10.03 31.72
C MET A 448 13.87 8.95 32.58
N ALA A 449 13.18 7.83 32.83
CA ALA A 449 13.74 6.70 33.56
C ALA A 449 14.95 6.09 32.83
N ALA A 450 14.88 5.95 31.49
CA ALA A 450 15.99 5.46 30.69
C ALA A 450 17.22 6.38 30.80
N ARG A 451 17.02 7.69 30.67
CA ARG A 451 18.11 8.67 30.80
C ARG A 451 18.77 8.66 32.16
N SER A 452 18.00 8.44 33.23
CA SER A 452 18.52 8.51 34.59
C SER A 452 19.12 7.21 35.10
N SER A 453 18.69 6.06 34.56
CA SER A 453 18.96 4.75 35.18
C SER A 453 19.29 3.61 34.22
N LEU A 454 19.22 3.82 32.90
CA LEU A 454 19.63 2.80 31.92
C LEU A 454 21.11 2.99 31.58
N GLU A 455 21.91 1.97 31.85
CA GLU A 455 23.36 2.00 31.59
C GLU A 455 23.67 2.24 30.11
N GLU A 456 22.91 1.61 29.22
CA GLU A 456 23.09 1.72 27.77
C GLU A 456 22.11 2.72 27.10
N ASN A 457 21.79 3.83 27.77
CA ASN A 457 20.82 4.83 27.27
C ASN A 457 21.11 5.30 25.82
N ASP A 458 22.37 5.49 25.43
CA ASP A 458 22.73 5.89 24.06
C ASP A 458 22.47 4.80 23.01
N MET A 459 22.50 3.53 23.43
CA MET A 459 22.21 2.39 22.57
C MET A 459 20.72 2.13 22.43
N PHE A 460 19.91 2.49 23.44
CA PHE A 460 18.46 2.35 23.41
C PHE A 460 17.75 3.70 23.43
N TYR A 461 18.23 4.64 22.61
CA TYR A 461 17.66 5.97 22.47
C TYR A 461 16.34 5.95 21.68
N PHE A 462 15.37 6.77 22.08
CA PHE A 462 14.06 6.88 21.39
C PHE A 462 13.36 8.23 21.61
N ASP A 463 14.11 9.32 21.82
CA ASP A 463 13.52 10.67 21.90
C ASP A 463 13.41 11.30 20.49
N PRO A 464 12.19 11.55 19.97
CA PRO A 464 12.01 12.17 18.66
C PRO A 464 12.55 13.60 18.58
N LYS A 465 12.83 14.29 19.71
CA LYS A 465 13.42 15.65 19.70
C LYS A 465 14.81 15.72 19.05
N CYS A 466 15.53 14.60 18.93
CA CYS A 466 16.81 14.59 18.23
C CYS A 466 16.69 14.49 16.70
N ILE A 467 15.47 14.31 16.18
CA ILE A 467 15.23 14.23 14.74
C ILE A 467 15.29 15.64 14.14
N ASP A 468 16.31 15.89 13.32
CA ASP A 468 16.25 16.96 12.34
C ASP A 468 15.55 16.45 11.08
N TRP A 469 14.33 16.92 10.86
CA TRP A 469 13.52 16.56 9.70
C TRP A 469 14.19 16.92 8.37
N ASN A 470 15.04 17.96 8.32
CA ASN A 470 15.82 18.26 7.13
C ASN A 470 16.93 17.22 6.91
N ASP A 471 17.69 16.87 7.94
CA ASP A 471 18.78 15.89 7.82
C ASP A 471 18.25 14.49 7.45
N LEU A 472 17.15 14.07 8.07
CA LEU A 472 16.53 12.75 7.81
C LEU A 472 16.16 12.56 6.33
N TYR A 473 15.67 13.62 5.68
CA TYR A 473 15.22 13.57 4.28
C TYR A 473 16.28 14.02 3.27
N VAL A 474 17.08 15.03 3.60
CA VAL A 474 17.85 15.82 2.62
C VAL A 474 19.37 15.65 2.71
N ARG A 475 19.92 15.10 3.81
CA ARG A 475 21.35 15.15 4.20
C ARG A 475 22.33 15.45 3.07
N GLU A 476 23.01 16.59 3.19
CA GLU A 476 24.06 17.03 2.28
C GLU A 476 25.39 16.29 2.57
N ARG A 477 26.07 15.89 1.51
CA ARG A 477 27.38 15.21 1.57
C ARG A 477 28.45 16.24 1.95
N THR A 478 28.95 16.22 3.18
CA THR A 478 30.14 16.99 3.59
C THR A 478 31.15 16.09 4.31
N GLY A 479 31.87 15.24 3.55
CA GLY A 479 33.05 14.53 4.07
C GLY A 479 33.34 13.18 3.41
N PRO A 480 34.62 12.74 3.35
CA PRO A 480 35.01 11.40 2.93
C PRO A 480 35.11 10.49 4.15
N THR A 481 33.99 9.90 4.59
CA THR A 481 34.04 8.79 5.55
C THR A 481 33.16 7.65 5.05
N HIS A 482 33.70 6.43 5.15
CA HIS A 482 33.11 5.17 4.73
C HIS A 482 31.95 4.70 5.64
N GLU A 483 31.14 5.63 6.17
CA GLU A 483 29.96 5.31 6.99
C GLU A 483 28.68 5.44 6.15
N ASN A 484 27.87 4.38 6.21
CA ASN A 484 26.84 4.02 5.24
C ASN A 484 25.75 5.11 5.00
N PRO A 485 25.51 5.60 3.76
CA PRO A 485 25.06 6.98 3.51
C PRO A 485 23.60 7.16 3.04
N TYR A 486 22.61 6.44 3.58
CA TYR A 486 21.24 6.49 3.05
C TYR A 486 20.35 7.50 3.79
N SER A 487 19.95 8.60 3.11
CA SER A 487 18.76 9.37 3.51
C SER A 487 17.49 8.66 3.00
N MET A 488 16.31 9.02 3.54
CA MET A 488 15.04 8.49 3.02
C MET A 488 14.85 8.81 1.52
N GLY A 489 15.31 9.99 1.10
CA GLY A 489 15.35 10.38 -0.30
C GLY A 489 16.30 9.53 -1.15
N ASP A 490 17.44 9.09 -0.60
CA ASP A 490 18.39 8.21 -1.32
C ASP A 490 17.81 6.80 -1.46
N GLY A 491 17.07 6.31 -0.47
CA GLY A 491 16.30 5.06 -0.57
C GLY A 491 15.24 5.10 -1.67
N ILE A 492 14.55 6.24 -1.82
CA ILE A 492 13.62 6.47 -2.93
C ILE A 492 14.38 6.51 -4.26
N ASN A 493 15.39 7.37 -4.42
CA ASN A 493 16.15 7.53 -5.66
C ASN A 493 16.92 6.29 -6.12
N ALA A 494 17.39 5.45 -5.19
CA ALA A 494 18.01 4.17 -5.50
C ALA A 494 17.06 3.20 -6.20
N GLY A 495 15.78 3.55 -6.38
CA GLY A 495 14.89 2.86 -7.30
C GLY A 495 14.57 1.44 -6.87
N GLY A 496 14.48 1.18 -5.57
CA GLY A 496 14.39 -0.19 -5.08
C GLY A 496 15.59 -1.06 -5.47
N LYS A 497 16.68 -0.53 -6.06
CA LYS A 497 17.85 -1.34 -6.44
C LYS A 497 18.69 -1.80 -5.25
N VAL A 498 18.44 -1.32 -4.02
CA VAL A 498 19.00 -1.92 -2.80
C VAL A 498 18.17 -3.13 -2.32
N GLN A 499 17.02 -3.45 -2.94
CA GLN A 499 16.30 -4.73 -2.74
C GLN A 499 15.58 -5.23 -4.01
N VAL A 500 16.24 -5.18 -5.17
CA VAL A 500 15.77 -5.91 -6.37
C VAL A 500 16.91 -6.79 -6.86
N ALA A 501 17.16 -7.83 -6.09
CA ALA A 501 17.66 -9.10 -6.61
C ALA A 501 16.56 -10.14 -6.31
N TYR A 502 15.83 -10.50 -7.36
CA TYR A 502 14.95 -11.67 -7.50
C TYR A 502 14.12 -12.12 -6.29
N ALA A 503 12.81 -11.83 -6.33
CA ALA A 503 11.79 -12.70 -5.76
C ALA A 503 10.55 -12.65 -6.67
N TYR A 504 10.58 -13.44 -7.74
CA TYR A 504 9.36 -13.94 -8.37
C TYR A 504 8.79 -15.01 -7.43
N THR A 505 8.05 -14.58 -6.41
CA THR A 505 7.17 -15.47 -5.64
C THR A 505 5.95 -14.66 -5.21
N HIS A 506 4.78 -15.16 -5.61
CA HIS A 506 3.47 -14.58 -5.32
C HIS A 506 3.26 -14.39 -3.81
N HIS A 507 3.15 -13.15 -3.33
CA HIS A 507 2.45 -12.86 -2.08
C HIS A 507 1.64 -11.56 -2.14
N ALA A 508 0.39 -11.68 -1.72
CA ALA A 508 -0.73 -10.81 -2.04
C ALA A 508 -0.87 -9.55 -1.15
N THR A 509 0.20 -9.08 -0.51
CA THR A 509 0.11 -7.98 0.47
C THR A 509 0.53 -6.60 -0.05
N ASP A 510 1.17 -6.49 -1.22
CA ASP A 510 1.64 -5.21 -1.79
C ASP A 510 0.94 -4.79 -3.10
N HIS A 511 -0.04 -5.57 -3.56
CA HIS A 511 -0.71 -5.33 -4.84
C HIS A 511 -1.44 -3.98 -4.90
N HIS A 512 -2.02 -3.50 -3.80
CA HIS A 512 -2.81 -2.26 -3.80
C HIS A 512 -1.95 -1.00 -3.99
N HIS A 513 -0.74 -0.97 -3.45
CA HIS A 513 0.16 0.17 -3.54
C HIS A 513 0.82 0.29 -4.91
N GLN A 514 1.33 -0.82 -5.44
CA GLN A 514 1.82 -0.85 -6.82
C GLN A 514 0.68 -0.64 -7.83
N HIS A 515 -0.54 -1.10 -7.54
CA HIS A 515 -1.71 -0.85 -8.38
C HIS A 515 -2.16 0.62 -8.31
N PHE A 516 -2.05 1.33 -7.18
CA PHE A 516 -2.30 2.78 -7.11
C PHE A 516 -1.34 3.56 -8.00
N GLN A 517 -0.05 3.27 -7.89
CA GLN A 517 0.99 3.91 -8.72
C GLN A 517 0.82 3.57 -10.20
N THR A 518 0.47 2.33 -10.53
CA THR A 518 0.20 1.88 -11.90
C THR A 518 -1.09 2.50 -12.45
N THR A 519 -2.12 2.62 -11.61
CA THR A 519 -3.41 3.24 -11.93
C THR A 519 -3.28 4.73 -12.19
N ILE A 520 -2.54 5.47 -11.34
CA ILE A 520 -2.20 6.88 -11.56
C ILE A 520 -1.34 7.00 -12.83
N ARG A 521 -0.30 6.16 -12.98
CA ARG A 521 0.55 6.11 -14.18
C ARG A 521 -0.26 5.88 -15.44
N ASP A 522 -1.23 4.99 -15.43
CA ASP A 522 -1.95 4.59 -16.64
C ASP A 522 -3.19 5.47 -16.89
N LEU A 523 -3.76 6.14 -15.87
CA LEU A 523 -4.65 7.29 -16.06
C LEU A 523 -3.90 8.44 -16.75
N GLN A 524 -2.61 8.60 -16.43
CA GLN A 524 -1.73 9.61 -17.00
C GLN A 524 -1.14 9.23 -18.37
N TRP A 525 -0.79 7.96 -18.60
CA TRP A 525 -0.32 7.47 -19.92
C TRP A 525 -1.45 7.42 -20.95
N GLY A 526 -2.67 7.11 -20.52
CA GLY A 526 -3.87 7.29 -21.35
C GLY A 526 -4.17 8.76 -21.70
N THR A 527 -3.55 9.72 -21.00
CA THR A 527 -3.65 11.16 -21.33
C THR A 527 -2.42 11.72 -22.04
N LEU A 528 -1.21 11.20 -21.79
CA LEU A 528 0.03 11.67 -22.43
C LEU A 528 0.22 11.15 -23.86
N ASN A 529 -0.24 9.94 -24.17
CA ASN A 529 -0.32 9.44 -25.56
C ASN A 529 -1.71 9.58 -26.19
N GLY A 530 -2.66 10.21 -25.48
CA GLY A 530 -4.02 10.44 -25.96
C GLY A 530 -4.30 11.89 -26.37
N VAL A 531 -3.64 12.88 -25.77
CA VAL A 531 -3.84 14.31 -26.12
C VAL A 531 -2.61 15.14 -25.76
N SER A 532 -1.51 14.99 -26.51
CA SER A 532 -0.48 16.04 -26.59
C SER A 532 0.08 16.11 -28.01
N GLY A 533 -0.66 16.82 -28.86
CA GLY A 533 -0.32 17.00 -30.28
C GLY A 533 -1.50 16.81 -31.21
N LEU A 534 -2.60 17.53 -31.03
CA LEU A 534 -3.63 17.68 -32.06
C LEU A 534 -3.70 19.15 -32.45
N ASP A 535 -2.73 19.54 -33.26
CA ASP A 535 -2.83 20.69 -34.14
C ASP A 535 -4.00 20.44 -35.12
N VAL A 536 -4.96 21.35 -35.13
CA VAL A 536 -6.26 21.23 -35.83
C VAL A 536 -6.10 21.07 -37.35
N ASN A 537 -4.90 21.29 -37.90
CA ASN A 537 -4.60 21.14 -39.32
C ASN A 537 -4.12 19.74 -39.76
N VAL A 538 -3.77 18.84 -38.83
CA VAL A 538 -3.24 17.50 -39.20
C VAL A 538 -4.37 16.51 -39.57
N ASN A 539 -5.59 16.73 -39.08
CA ASN A 539 -6.75 15.90 -39.42
C ASN A 539 -7.20 16.04 -40.88
N LYS A 540 -6.93 17.17 -41.54
CA LYS A 540 -7.32 17.33 -42.95
C LYS A 540 -6.41 16.54 -43.89
N LYS A 541 -5.09 16.53 -43.64
CA LYS A 541 -4.11 15.82 -44.47
C LYS A 541 -4.19 14.30 -44.33
N ILE A 542 -4.39 13.77 -43.12
CA ILE A 542 -4.49 12.31 -42.91
C ILE A 542 -5.82 11.79 -43.48
N ILE A 543 -6.92 12.53 -43.34
CA ILE A 543 -8.19 12.18 -43.96
C ILE A 543 -8.13 12.34 -45.48
N GLU A 544 -7.48 13.39 -46.03
CA GLU A 544 -7.27 13.55 -47.48
C GLU A 544 -6.33 12.46 -48.06
N GLN A 545 -5.35 11.98 -47.29
CA GLN A 545 -4.43 10.92 -47.71
C GLN A 545 -5.10 9.55 -47.68
N ILE A 546 -5.91 9.26 -46.66
CA ILE A 546 -6.76 8.05 -46.59
C ILE A 546 -7.86 8.09 -47.68
N LEU A 547 -8.42 9.26 -48.00
CA LEU A 547 -9.41 9.41 -49.06
C LEU A 547 -8.80 9.37 -50.48
N ASN A 548 -7.52 9.72 -50.64
CA ASN A 548 -6.79 9.60 -51.90
C ASN A 548 -6.29 8.17 -52.15
N GLU A 549 -5.87 7.43 -51.12
CA GLU A 549 -5.52 6.01 -51.23
C GLU A 549 -6.76 5.14 -51.53
N LEU A 550 -7.96 5.61 -51.19
CA LEU A 550 -9.23 4.95 -51.53
C LEU A 550 -9.77 5.33 -52.92
N ARG A 551 -9.05 6.13 -53.73
CA ARG A 551 -9.52 6.65 -55.03
C ARG A 551 -8.75 6.21 -56.27
N VAL A 552 -7.75 5.34 -56.18
CA VAL A 552 -7.07 4.80 -57.38
C VAL A 552 -7.65 3.43 -57.76
N GLU A 553 -8.61 3.53 -58.68
CA GLU A 553 -8.90 2.67 -59.83
C GLU A 553 -8.82 1.14 -59.72
N ARG A 554 -10.00 0.54 -59.93
CA ARG A 554 -10.16 -0.62 -60.81
C ARG A 554 -9.42 -0.39 -62.12
N ALA A 555 -8.47 -1.25 -62.44
CA ALA A 555 -8.08 -1.56 -63.81
C ALA A 555 -7.74 -3.06 -63.91
N SER A 556 -8.55 -3.74 -64.72
CA SER A 556 -8.29 -4.95 -65.53
C SER A 556 -7.64 -6.21 -64.92
N ASP A 557 -8.35 -7.32 -65.16
CA ASP A 557 -7.87 -8.70 -65.23
C ASP A 557 -6.60 -8.90 -66.09
N GLU A 558 -5.96 -10.05 -65.87
CA GLU A 558 -4.97 -10.78 -66.69
C GLU A 558 -3.45 -10.54 -66.46
N GLY A 559 -2.82 -11.58 -65.89
CA GLY A 559 -1.53 -12.14 -66.31
C GLY A 559 -0.23 -11.39 -65.94
N ILE A 560 0.66 -12.08 -65.20
CA ILE A 560 2.06 -12.40 -65.61
C ILE A 560 2.84 -12.95 -64.40
N THR A 561 3.39 -14.14 -64.62
CA THR A 561 4.44 -14.86 -63.89
C THR A 561 5.78 -14.11 -63.88
N GLY A 562 6.57 -14.18 -62.80
CA GLY A 562 7.98 -13.76 -62.87
C GLY A 562 8.74 -13.59 -61.55
N THR A 563 9.49 -14.64 -61.21
CA THR A 563 10.58 -14.86 -60.25
C THR A 563 11.61 -13.73 -60.06
N VAL A 564 12.17 -13.58 -58.83
CA VAL A 564 13.61 -13.72 -58.47
C VAL A 564 14.00 -12.89 -57.22
N LYS A 565 14.53 -13.62 -56.23
CA LYS A 565 15.65 -13.33 -55.30
C LYS A 565 16.17 -11.88 -55.23
N ASP A 566 16.27 -11.33 -54.01
CA ASP A 566 17.49 -11.39 -53.20
C ASP A 566 17.34 -10.59 -51.89
N LEU A 567 18.14 -10.96 -50.89
CA LEU A 567 18.33 -10.37 -49.55
C LEU A 567 17.28 -10.81 -48.50
N GLY A 568 17.48 -11.79 -47.62
CA GLY A 568 18.72 -12.39 -47.10
C GLY A 568 18.67 -12.40 -45.57
N ILE A 569 17.98 -13.36 -44.94
CA ILE A 569 18.20 -13.79 -43.54
C ILE A 569 17.84 -15.28 -43.44
N GLN A 570 18.85 -16.12 -43.69
CA GLN A 570 18.87 -17.55 -43.39
C GLN A 570 20.16 -17.78 -42.59
N SER A 571 20.12 -17.64 -41.26
CA SER A 571 21.27 -18.02 -40.39
C SER A 571 20.91 -18.19 -38.91
N LEU A 572 19.86 -18.94 -38.58
CA LEU A 572 19.67 -19.43 -37.19
C LEU A 572 19.26 -20.91 -37.09
N GLY A 573 18.80 -21.52 -38.20
CA GLY A 573 18.46 -22.94 -38.26
C GLY A 573 19.68 -23.87 -38.40
N ASP A 574 20.74 -23.42 -39.08
CA ASP A 574 21.88 -24.28 -39.40
C ASP A 574 22.98 -24.30 -38.34
N ARG A 575 22.82 -23.58 -37.21
CA ARG A 575 23.75 -23.62 -36.06
C ARG A 575 23.32 -24.56 -34.94
N LEU A 576 22.18 -25.24 -35.06
CA LEU A 576 21.69 -26.21 -34.06
C LEU A 576 21.93 -27.68 -34.46
N HIS A 577 22.50 -27.93 -35.63
CA HIS A 577 22.72 -29.28 -36.16
C HIS A 577 24.18 -29.78 -36.09
N GLU A 578 25.08 -29.03 -35.42
CA GLU A 578 26.53 -29.32 -35.36
C GLU A 578 27.09 -29.46 -33.93
N TYR A 579 26.27 -29.85 -32.94
CA TYR A 579 26.76 -30.16 -31.58
C TYR A 579 26.37 -31.55 -31.04
N HIS A 580 25.83 -32.42 -31.90
CA HIS A 580 25.66 -33.84 -31.60
C HIS A 580 26.58 -34.66 -32.50
N HIS A 581 27.84 -34.83 -32.09
CA HIS A 581 28.63 -36.06 -32.24
C HIS A 581 30.11 -35.78 -31.89
N LYS A 582 30.52 -36.15 -30.66
CA LYS A 582 31.77 -36.89 -30.33
C LYS A 582 31.99 -36.93 -28.80
N ASP A 583 31.98 -38.17 -28.29
CA ASP A 583 32.66 -38.75 -27.10
C ASP A 583 32.84 -37.92 -25.82
N GLN A 584 32.18 -38.36 -24.73
CA GLN A 584 32.71 -39.25 -23.67
C GLN A 584 33.81 -38.58 -22.84
N ASP A 585 33.42 -37.85 -21.79
CA ASP A 585 33.61 -38.26 -20.39
C ASP A 585 33.11 -37.16 -19.44
N SER A 586 32.82 -37.53 -18.19
CA SER A 586 32.53 -36.67 -17.02
C SER A 586 31.08 -36.18 -16.77
N SER A 587 30.55 -36.78 -15.71
CA SER A 587 29.40 -36.44 -14.88
C SER A 587 29.42 -35.01 -14.31
N SER A 588 29.13 -34.00 -15.13
CA SER A 588 28.81 -32.64 -14.62
C SER A 588 27.78 -31.83 -15.42
N VAL A 589 27.19 -32.38 -16.49
CA VAL A 589 26.24 -31.63 -17.35
C VAL A 589 24.77 -32.07 -17.19
N TYR A 590 24.50 -33.10 -16.39
CA TYR A 590 23.13 -33.59 -16.14
C TYR A 590 22.28 -32.73 -15.16
N PHE A 591 22.85 -31.67 -14.58
CA PHE A 591 22.15 -30.82 -13.59
C PHE A 591 21.66 -29.47 -14.14
N HIS A 592 21.87 -29.16 -15.43
CA HIS A 592 21.49 -27.85 -16.00
C HIS A 592 20.49 -27.90 -17.16
N ILE A 593 20.06 -29.08 -17.60
CA ILE A 593 19.05 -29.22 -18.67
C ILE A 593 17.70 -29.73 -18.14
N GLN A 594 17.64 -30.28 -16.92
CA GLN A 594 16.36 -30.62 -16.28
C GLN A 594 15.59 -29.40 -15.73
N GLU A 595 16.24 -28.25 -15.52
CA GLU A 595 15.58 -27.01 -15.07
C GLU A 595 14.90 -26.22 -16.20
N SER A 596 15.27 -26.42 -17.47
CA SER A 596 14.67 -25.65 -18.58
C SER A 596 13.49 -26.33 -19.28
N LEU A 597 13.23 -27.61 -18.98
CA LEU A 597 12.15 -28.39 -19.63
C LEU A 597 11.13 -28.98 -18.64
N GLY A 598 11.40 -28.96 -17.33
CA GLY A 598 10.42 -29.30 -16.28
C GLY A 598 9.35 -28.23 -16.07
N ASP A 599 9.66 -26.96 -16.38
CA ASP A 599 8.78 -25.82 -16.06
C ASP A 599 7.79 -25.45 -17.18
N ARG A 600 7.82 -26.15 -18.32
CA ARG A 600 6.86 -25.93 -19.43
C ARG A 600 5.82 -27.03 -19.62
N LEU A 601 5.82 -28.07 -18.77
CA LEU A 601 4.88 -29.19 -18.87
C LEU A 601 3.90 -29.32 -17.70
N HIS A 602 3.94 -28.42 -16.71
CA HIS A 602 3.01 -28.47 -15.57
C HIS A 602 1.82 -27.49 -15.64
N GLU A 603 1.66 -26.76 -16.74
CA GLU A 603 0.52 -25.85 -16.98
C GLU A 603 -0.51 -26.41 -17.99
N TYR A 604 -0.33 -27.65 -18.47
CA TYR A 604 -1.21 -28.29 -19.46
C TYR A 604 -2.12 -29.41 -18.92
N HIS A 605 -2.16 -29.62 -17.59
CA HIS A 605 -3.10 -30.57 -16.97
C HIS A 605 -3.90 -29.89 -15.86
N HIS A 606 -4.95 -29.17 -16.24
CA HIS A 606 -6.27 -29.20 -15.59
C HIS A 606 -7.19 -28.15 -16.23
N LYS A 607 -7.81 -28.52 -17.35
CA LYS A 607 -9.20 -28.19 -17.73
C LYS A 607 -9.44 -28.64 -19.16
N ASP A 608 -9.83 -29.90 -19.30
CA ASP A 608 -10.72 -30.31 -20.38
C ASP A 608 -11.51 -31.55 -19.92
N GLN A 609 -12.75 -31.29 -19.55
CA GLN A 609 -13.89 -32.20 -19.65
C GLN A 609 -15.12 -31.31 -19.85
N ASP A 610 -15.38 -30.94 -21.10
CA ASP A 610 -16.58 -31.46 -21.77
C ASP A 610 -16.49 -31.21 -23.27
N SER A 611 -16.37 -32.32 -24.00
CA SER A 611 -16.69 -32.43 -25.42
C SER A 611 -18.21 -32.55 -25.52
N SER A 612 -18.90 -31.87 -26.44
CA SER A 612 -19.01 -32.36 -27.82
C SER A 612 -20.02 -31.51 -28.62
N SER A 613 -19.71 -31.36 -29.92
CA SER A 613 -20.65 -31.13 -31.04
C SER A 613 -21.22 -29.68 -31.16
N VAL A 614 -21.27 -28.98 -32.31
CA VAL A 614 -21.33 -29.32 -33.73
C VAL A 614 -20.81 -28.11 -34.55
N TYR A 615 -20.03 -28.39 -35.60
CA TYR A 615 -19.73 -27.48 -36.71
C TYR A 615 -21.03 -26.96 -37.38
N PHE A 616 -21.26 -25.64 -37.53
CA PHE A 616 -21.81 -25.00 -38.75
C PHE A 616 -21.95 -23.46 -38.62
N HIS A 617 -21.41 -22.76 -39.62
CA HIS A 617 -21.73 -21.42 -40.18
C HIS A 617 -22.40 -20.31 -39.32
N ILE A 618 -21.68 -19.21 -39.06
CA ILE A 618 -22.22 -17.82 -39.20
C ILE A 618 -21.09 -16.86 -39.67
N GLN A 619 -21.24 -16.30 -40.87
CA GLN A 619 -20.54 -15.08 -41.32
C GLN A 619 -21.10 -13.86 -40.55
N GLU A 620 -20.29 -13.16 -39.76
CA GLU A 620 -20.70 -11.90 -39.13
C GLU A 620 -20.26 -10.66 -39.91
N ARG A 621 -21.18 -10.22 -40.78
CA ARG A 621 -21.62 -8.83 -41.09
C ARG A 621 -20.64 -7.66 -40.87
N ILE A 622 -19.97 -7.27 -41.95
CA ILE A 622 -19.51 -5.89 -42.20
C ILE A 622 -20.74 -5.03 -42.58
N PRO A 623 -20.92 -3.79 -42.06
CA PRO A 623 -22.08 -2.97 -42.44
C PRO A 623 -21.99 -2.51 -43.90
N THR A 624 -23.05 -2.76 -44.68
CA THR A 624 -23.16 -2.20 -46.04
C THR A 624 -23.34 -0.68 -46.02
N ARG A 625 -22.85 -0.02 -47.07
CA ARG A 625 -22.83 1.44 -47.29
C ARG A 625 -24.16 2.14 -47.01
N ASP A 626 -25.28 1.46 -47.21
CA ASP A 626 -26.64 1.97 -46.94
C ASP A 626 -26.96 2.13 -45.44
N ARG A 627 -26.35 1.33 -44.55
CA ARG A 627 -26.53 1.50 -43.08
C ARG A 627 -25.81 2.73 -42.55
N LEU A 628 -24.64 3.05 -43.11
CA LEU A 628 -23.89 4.26 -42.75
C LEU A 628 -24.63 5.53 -43.17
N GLN A 629 -25.27 5.54 -44.34
CA GLN A 629 -26.10 6.68 -44.79
C GLN A 629 -27.39 6.85 -43.97
N ARG A 630 -28.00 5.75 -43.48
CA ARG A 630 -29.13 5.83 -42.54
C ARG A 630 -28.73 6.38 -41.17
N MET A 631 -27.53 6.05 -40.67
CA MET A 631 -27.00 6.60 -39.40
C MET A 631 -26.76 8.10 -39.49
N GLU A 632 -26.22 8.60 -40.60
CA GLU A 632 -26.00 10.04 -40.82
C GLU A 632 -27.31 10.84 -40.85
N SER A 633 -28.35 10.25 -41.43
CA SER A 633 -29.71 10.80 -41.48
C SER A 633 -30.38 10.87 -40.10
N LEU A 634 -30.15 9.87 -39.23
CA LEU A 634 -30.68 9.83 -37.86
C LEU A 634 -29.97 10.82 -36.93
N LEU A 635 -28.66 11.01 -37.10
CA LEU A 635 -27.85 11.96 -36.32
C LEU A 635 -28.22 13.42 -36.63
N LYS A 636 -28.58 13.74 -37.89
CA LYS A 636 -29.04 15.08 -38.27
C LYS A 636 -30.44 15.45 -37.72
N LYS A 637 -31.25 14.47 -37.30
CA LYS A 637 -32.65 14.71 -36.89
C LYS A 637 -32.88 14.80 -35.37
N ARG A 638 -31.89 14.52 -34.51
CA ARG A 638 -32.14 14.37 -33.06
C ARG A 638 -31.12 15.03 -32.15
N TRP A 639 -30.82 16.32 -32.33
CA TRP A 639 -30.21 17.13 -31.26
C TRP A 639 -30.85 18.52 -31.21
N PHE A 640 -31.61 18.80 -30.15
CA PHE A 640 -31.40 19.89 -29.18
C PHE A 640 -32.69 20.22 -28.41
N SER A 641 -32.65 20.11 -27.07
CA SER A 641 -33.36 21.07 -26.22
C SER A 641 -32.54 21.35 -24.96
N HIS A 642 -32.26 22.64 -24.71
CA HIS A 642 -31.47 23.15 -23.57
C HIS A 642 -32.14 22.92 -22.20
N LYS A 643 -33.34 22.32 -22.17
CA LYS A 643 -34.13 22.10 -20.96
C LYS A 643 -33.60 20.92 -20.12
N ALA A 644 -33.01 19.92 -20.77
CA ALA A 644 -32.43 18.75 -20.10
C ALA A 644 -31.16 19.09 -19.31
N TRP A 645 -30.39 20.07 -19.78
CA TRP A 645 -29.17 20.52 -19.10
C TRP A 645 -29.45 21.34 -17.84
N ALA A 646 -30.53 22.13 -17.80
CA ALA A 646 -30.88 22.95 -16.63
C ALA A 646 -31.42 22.14 -15.45
N GLN A 647 -32.08 20.99 -15.70
CA GLN A 647 -32.60 20.11 -14.65
C GLN A 647 -31.52 19.33 -13.91
N LEU A 648 -30.32 19.19 -14.49
CA LEU A 648 -29.22 18.39 -13.93
C LEU A 648 -28.34 19.16 -12.94
N ILE A 649 -28.43 20.50 -12.90
CA ILE A 649 -27.50 21.34 -12.14
C ILE A 649 -28.14 21.90 -10.85
N HIS A 650 -29.46 22.14 -10.82
CA HIS A 650 -30.17 22.61 -9.62
C HIS A 650 -31.62 22.08 -9.54
N PRO A 651 -31.90 21.01 -8.75
CA PRO A 651 -33.23 20.37 -8.70
C PRO A 651 -34.34 21.23 -8.09
N GLU A 652 -34.00 22.10 -7.13
CA GLU A 652 -34.96 22.86 -6.30
C GLU A 652 -35.58 24.07 -7.01
N LEU A 653 -35.00 24.54 -8.12
CA LEU A 653 -35.50 25.69 -8.88
C LEU A 653 -36.54 25.29 -9.95
N SER A 654 -36.90 24.00 -10.03
CA SER A 654 -37.76 23.44 -11.08
C SER A 654 -39.24 23.84 -10.98
N GLN A 655 -39.68 24.45 -9.88
CA GLN A 655 -41.09 24.80 -9.66
C GLN A 655 -41.50 26.23 -10.07
N LYS A 656 -40.56 27.11 -10.46
CA LYS A 656 -40.90 28.49 -10.89
C LYS A 656 -40.55 28.71 -12.37
N LYS A 657 -41.56 29.08 -13.18
CA LYS A 657 -41.39 29.46 -14.59
C LYS A 657 -40.67 30.80 -14.70
N TYR A 658 -39.36 30.76 -14.85
CA TYR A 658 -38.58 31.95 -15.25
C TYR A 658 -38.31 31.93 -16.75
N SER A 659 -38.38 33.11 -17.39
CA SER A 659 -37.96 33.25 -18.78
C SER A 659 -36.44 33.08 -18.91
N VAL A 660 -35.96 32.69 -20.09
CA VAL A 660 -34.53 32.48 -20.40
C VAL A 660 -33.67 33.71 -20.06
N LYS A 661 -34.24 34.92 -20.13
CA LYS A 661 -33.57 36.18 -19.74
C LYS A 661 -33.37 36.34 -18.23
N ALA A 662 -34.21 35.72 -17.40
CA ALA A 662 -34.06 35.71 -15.94
C ALA A 662 -33.01 34.67 -15.49
N TRP A 663 -32.94 33.52 -16.19
CA TRP A 663 -31.89 32.51 -15.99
C TRP A 663 -30.47 33.06 -16.22
N ALA A 664 -30.29 33.88 -17.25
CA ALA A 664 -28.98 34.48 -17.56
C ALA A 664 -28.49 35.50 -16.51
N ARG A 665 -29.38 36.10 -15.70
CA ARG A 665 -29.01 37.08 -14.66
C ARG A 665 -28.57 36.44 -13.35
N LEU A 666 -29.01 35.21 -13.08
CA LEU A 666 -28.68 34.45 -11.86
C LEU A 666 -27.30 33.78 -11.94
N ILE A 667 -26.88 33.36 -13.13
CA ILE A 667 -25.62 32.61 -13.34
C ILE A 667 -24.42 33.54 -13.55
N HIS A 668 -24.65 34.76 -14.06
CA HIS A 668 -23.61 35.76 -14.26
C HIS A 668 -24.08 37.16 -13.82
N PRO A 669 -23.93 37.51 -12.53
CA PRO A 669 -24.29 38.84 -12.03
C PRO A 669 -23.52 39.96 -12.74
N GLU A 670 -22.28 39.69 -13.14
CA GLU A 670 -21.36 40.64 -13.78
C GLU A 670 -21.71 40.96 -15.25
N LEU A 671 -22.51 40.13 -15.92
CA LEU A 671 -23.00 40.42 -17.28
C LEU A 671 -24.12 41.47 -17.29
N SER A 672 -24.68 41.82 -16.13
CA SER A 672 -25.69 42.89 -16.00
C SER A 672 -25.06 44.30 -15.92
N GLN A 673 -23.82 44.43 -15.47
CA GLN A 673 -23.13 45.72 -15.34
C GLN A 673 -22.43 46.19 -16.63
N LYS A 674 -22.15 45.31 -17.59
CA LYS A 674 -21.53 45.69 -18.88
C LYS A 674 -22.51 46.16 -19.97
N LYS A 675 -23.81 46.24 -19.68
CA LYS A 675 -24.82 46.76 -20.63
C LYS A 675 -25.36 48.16 -20.32
N SER A 676 -24.97 48.77 -19.20
CA SER A 676 -25.26 50.18 -18.92
C SER A 676 -24.24 51.14 -19.56
N SER A 677 -23.03 50.69 -19.89
CA SER A 677 -21.99 51.56 -20.50
C SER A 677 -22.01 51.61 -22.04
N VAL A 678 -22.71 50.70 -22.72
CA VAL A 678 -22.76 50.66 -24.21
C VAL A 678 -24.05 51.28 -24.78
N LYS A 679 -24.96 51.76 -23.93
CA LYS A 679 -26.18 52.51 -24.34
C LYS A 679 -26.10 54.04 -24.11
N ALA A 680 -24.98 54.55 -23.61
CA ALA A 680 -24.74 55.99 -23.46
C ALA A 680 -24.02 56.63 -24.67
N GLY A 681 -23.54 55.84 -25.64
CA GLY A 681 -22.67 56.32 -26.73
C GLY A 681 -23.33 56.56 -28.10
N ALA A 682 -24.63 56.32 -28.28
CA ALA A 682 -25.27 56.38 -29.60
C ALA A 682 -26.61 57.15 -29.60
N ARG A 683 -26.70 58.21 -28.78
CA ARG A 683 -27.69 59.29 -28.91
C ARG A 683 -27.05 60.63 -28.52
N ARG A 684 -26.21 61.17 -29.39
CA ARG A 684 -26.18 62.61 -29.69
C ARG A 684 -26.05 62.75 -31.21
N LEU A 685 -27.19 63.12 -31.78
CA LEU A 685 -27.41 63.55 -33.14
C LEU A 685 -26.54 64.77 -33.49
N SER A 686 -26.24 64.92 -34.78
CA SER A 686 -26.18 66.20 -35.51
C SER A 686 -25.85 67.46 -34.69
N VAL A 687 -24.60 67.90 -34.77
CA VAL A 687 -24.20 69.17 -35.40
C VAL A 687 -22.91 68.87 -36.17
#